data_AF-A0A4R1KTF0-F1
#
_entry.id   AF-A0A4R1KTF0-F1
#
_cell.length_a   1.000
_cell.length_b   1.000
_cell.length_c   1.000
_cell.angle_alpha   90.00
_cell.angle_beta   90.00
_cell.angle_gamma   90.00
#
_symmetry.space_group_name_H-M   'P 1'
#
loop_
_entity.id
_entity.type
_entity.pdbx_description
1 polymer ?
#
loop_
_entity_poly.entity_id
_entity_poly.type
_entity_poly.pdbx_seq_one_letter_code
_entity_poly.pdbx_strand_id
1 'polypeptide(L)'
;MKNITKGIKLLSILFLALAYLGCDEDDVVLPQINAEFTQTINQDTGVVSFINTSTNANTYSWDFGDGTTSTEVNPIKVYTSGTYTVVLEAKNVAGASDTFEDTIVISIPEEIAFPITFDNPLVNYEPSVFGGASFAIVENPDASGANPTVSNVGAITNSGATFEGVLFDLGEPLNLTEDKTVKVLFWATSAVDILLKLEDGTAGDIEVTASHGGSGWEELYFTFDSAASYNGVTFFVDGPGVTSGTFYLDDITQINTNDIPCEDTDLALPIDFDCETIDYATKIVGNVSFTVVDNPELSGINATASKVGQITNVGDNFENAFFNLDVPIDFSTENSVRLKLFSNQALPILLKFEDGTEGDVENLQNHTGSGWEELTFTLGSTGSYNDMVLFVAFNQTDAGTFYIDDIEQVAGDTGGPCTPETTESIAAADLNITFQTNTPPVIEDNVAFSWIDNPDAAGPINTSCKVGQVTRFNNSPFDNLQIDLADKLDFNTSEGIKMKVWSPVANTPVLLKLEEIGNPSNFVEILQTTGAANTWTELTYDFAATATPQFNKLVIFFNFNVGDASTYYFDDLMVYGSGGGGGTCVPETSESIAAADLNITFQTNTPAIIEDNTGFSWIDNPDFAGPVNTSCKVGQAVRFNNSPFDNLQIDLAEKLDFNASEGIKMKVWSPIANTPVLLKLEEIGNAGNFVEILQTTGAANTWTELTYDFAPTATPQFNKLVIFFNFNVADGSTYYFDDIMVYGSPGGGGGPTGGNCTTGEVAASSLPLDFEGCETFPQSLNFGAGLTSGLDDNPNPSGINTSSAVLMVDKPAGSEFFAGVQNNFGSNFDLSNPSHEFRMKIYSTKPNTVFRFEVAQDEPTVGNPPPAFVTVTDANVWTEVSFTFTAMPAPTSYFRLVIKPDNDQTDSPITTGGTYYFDDIVLIE
;
A
#
# COMPACT_ATOMS: atom_id res chain seq x y z
N MET A 1 59.65 77.42 -48.20
CA MET A 1 58.35 76.70 -48.29
C MET A 1 58.13 75.69 -47.15
N LYS A 2 59.07 74.79 -46.81
CA LYS A 2 58.91 73.82 -45.69
C LYS A 2 58.54 74.43 -44.31
N ASN A 3 59.02 75.63 -43.99
CA ASN A 3 58.70 76.29 -42.72
C ASN A 3 57.29 76.92 -42.69
N ILE A 4 56.73 77.25 -43.86
CA ILE A 4 55.36 77.81 -43.99
C ILE A 4 54.33 76.67 -43.85
N THR A 5 54.62 75.50 -44.41
CA THR A 5 53.75 74.31 -44.27
C THR A 5 53.71 73.74 -42.84
N LYS A 6 54.78 73.92 -42.03
CA LYS A 6 54.76 73.58 -40.60
C LYS A 6 53.90 74.56 -39.79
N GLY A 7 53.99 75.86 -40.09
CA GLY A 7 53.16 76.89 -39.44
C GLY A 7 51.67 76.72 -39.70
N ILE A 8 51.28 76.37 -40.94
CA ILE A 8 49.87 76.11 -41.28
C ILE A 8 49.34 74.87 -40.58
N LYS A 9 50.12 73.78 -40.46
CA LYS A 9 49.72 72.58 -39.72
C LYS A 9 49.54 72.84 -38.22
N LEU A 10 50.42 73.64 -37.62
CA LEU A 10 50.27 74.08 -36.22
C LEU A 10 49.05 74.98 -36.02
N LEU A 11 48.72 75.82 -37.01
CA LEU A 11 47.52 76.67 -36.98
C LEU A 11 46.22 75.85 -37.14
N SER A 12 46.22 74.80 -37.97
CA SER A 12 45.09 73.87 -38.11
C SER A 12 44.89 73.02 -36.86
N ILE A 13 45.97 72.59 -36.20
CA ILE A 13 45.91 71.87 -34.91
C ILE A 13 45.45 72.82 -33.79
N LEU A 14 45.84 74.10 -33.82
CA LEU A 14 45.36 75.11 -32.88
C LEU A 14 43.89 75.45 -33.09
N PHE A 15 43.41 75.54 -34.33
CA PHE A 15 41.98 75.73 -34.63
C PHE A 15 41.14 74.49 -34.27
N LEU A 16 41.68 73.29 -34.43
CA LEU A 16 41.03 72.05 -33.99
C LEU A 16 41.01 71.95 -32.45
N ALA A 17 42.08 72.37 -31.77
CA ALA A 17 42.14 72.43 -30.31
C ALA A 17 41.23 73.52 -29.71
N LEU A 18 41.08 74.67 -30.39
CA LEU A 18 40.14 75.72 -30.00
C LEU A 18 38.68 75.32 -30.22
N ALA A 19 38.38 74.43 -31.17
CA ALA A 19 37.06 73.84 -31.33
C ALA A 19 36.72 72.82 -30.21
N TYR A 20 37.73 72.20 -29.58
CA TYR A 20 37.56 71.31 -28.42
C TYR A 20 37.50 72.05 -27.07
N LEU A 21 37.92 73.32 -27.01
CA LEU A 21 37.91 74.14 -25.79
C LEU A 21 36.68 75.07 -25.71
N GLY A 22 35.73 74.95 -26.64
CA GLY A 22 34.53 75.80 -26.73
C GLY A 22 33.21 75.14 -26.34
N CYS A 23 33.22 73.87 -25.91
CA CYS A 23 32.08 73.28 -25.20
C CYS A 23 32.35 73.41 -23.69
N ASP A 24 31.93 74.51 -23.09
CA ASP A 24 31.39 74.38 -21.74
C ASP A 24 30.11 73.57 -21.92
N GLU A 25 30.07 72.36 -21.37
CA GLU A 25 28.78 71.72 -21.10
C GLU A 25 28.11 72.61 -20.05
N ASP A 26 27.22 73.51 -20.50
CA ASP A 26 26.19 74.04 -19.61
C ASP A 26 25.41 72.81 -19.13
N ASP A 27 25.72 72.33 -17.92
CA ASP A 27 24.92 71.35 -17.20
C ASP A 27 23.51 71.94 -17.07
N VAL A 28 22.63 71.60 -18.02
CA VAL A 28 21.22 71.90 -17.94
C VAL A 28 20.69 71.06 -16.77
N VAL A 29 20.55 71.70 -15.60
CA VAL A 29 19.86 71.09 -14.46
C VAL A 29 18.38 70.96 -14.85
N LEU A 30 18.03 69.80 -15.41
CA LEU A 30 16.66 69.45 -15.71
C LEU A 30 15.87 69.34 -14.40
N PRO A 31 14.61 69.80 -14.35
CA PRO A 31 13.80 69.65 -13.15
C PRO A 31 13.64 68.16 -12.83
N GLN A 32 14.03 67.78 -11.61
CA GLN A 32 13.89 66.41 -11.12
C GLN A 32 12.40 66.06 -10.99
N ILE A 33 12.04 64.88 -11.47
CA ILE A 33 10.69 64.33 -11.28
C ILE A 33 10.62 63.75 -9.87
N ASN A 34 9.48 63.95 -9.21
CA ASN A 34 9.13 63.24 -7.98
C ASN A 34 7.83 62.51 -8.24
N ALA A 35 7.89 61.19 -8.40
CA ALA A 35 6.71 60.34 -8.50
C ALA A 35 6.07 60.20 -7.12
N GLU A 36 4.75 60.36 -7.04
CA GLU A 36 4.00 60.22 -5.81
C GLU A 36 2.51 60.03 -6.13
N PHE A 37 1.81 59.28 -5.28
CA PHE A 37 0.36 59.18 -5.29
C PHE A 37 -0.21 59.03 -3.87
N THR A 38 -1.51 59.24 -3.76
CA THR A 38 -2.32 58.87 -2.58
C THR A 38 -3.52 58.07 -3.01
N GLN A 39 -4.08 57.24 -2.13
CA GLN A 39 -5.21 56.36 -2.43
C GLN A 39 -6.34 56.49 -1.42
N THR A 40 -7.56 56.19 -1.86
CA THR A 40 -8.72 55.96 -0.98
C THR A 40 -9.30 54.59 -1.29
N ILE A 41 -9.43 53.75 -0.27
CA ILE A 41 -9.88 52.35 -0.37
C ILE A 41 -11.31 52.25 0.17
N ASN A 42 -12.21 51.66 -0.61
CA ASN A 42 -13.50 51.17 -0.14
C ASN A 42 -13.38 49.67 0.12
N GLN A 43 -13.29 49.28 1.40
CA GLN A 43 -13.09 47.88 1.79
C GLN A 43 -14.29 46.98 1.46
N ASP A 44 -15.51 47.54 1.42
CA ASP A 44 -16.74 46.76 1.14
C ASP A 44 -16.84 46.32 -0.33
N THR A 45 -16.10 46.98 -1.23
CA THR A 45 -16.23 46.77 -2.69
C THR A 45 -14.90 46.53 -3.39
N GLY A 46 -13.77 46.65 -2.66
CA GLY A 46 -12.43 46.62 -3.24
C GLY A 46 -12.11 47.79 -4.17
N VAL A 47 -12.96 48.82 -4.25
CA VAL A 47 -12.74 49.99 -5.12
C VAL A 47 -11.68 50.89 -4.51
N VAL A 48 -10.59 51.12 -5.25
CA VAL A 48 -9.50 52.01 -4.89
C VAL A 48 -9.41 53.15 -5.89
N SER A 49 -9.47 54.38 -5.38
CA SER A 49 -9.26 55.60 -6.16
C SER A 49 -7.85 56.13 -5.93
N PHE A 50 -7.04 56.18 -6.99
CA PHE A 50 -5.69 56.72 -6.94
C PHE A 50 -5.68 58.19 -7.37
N ILE A 51 -4.97 59.02 -6.61
CA ILE A 51 -4.73 60.43 -6.91
C ILE A 51 -3.23 60.61 -7.12
N ASN A 52 -2.83 60.95 -8.34
CA ASN A 52 -1.46 61.26 -8.66
C ASN A 52 -1.07 62.64 -8.12
N THR A 53 0.00 62.69 -7.33
CA THR A 53 0.59 63.91 -6.75
C THR A 53 1.99 64.17 -7.28
N SER A 54 2.39 63.49 -8.35
CA SER A 54 3.71 63.58 -8.95
C SER A 54 3.99 64.98 -9.50
N THR A 55 5.23 65.45 -9.35
CA THR A 55 5.64 66.79 -9.83
C THR A 55 6.64 66.70 -10.97
N ASN A 56 6.63 67.72 -11.85
CA ASN A 56 7.49 67.82 -13.04
C ASN A 56 7.34 66.68 -14.07
N ALA A 57 6.23 65.94 -14.06
CA ALA A 57 5.91 64.87 -15.02
C ALA A 57 4.79 65.26 -16.00
N ASN A 58 4.71 64.53 -17.12
CA ASN A 58 3.73 64.72 -18.20
C ASN A 58 2.97 63.43 -18.57
N THR A 59 3.55 62.26 -18.31
CA THR A 59 2.95 60.95 -18.59
C THR A 59 3.14 60.02 -17.42
N TYR A 60 2.21 59.09 -17.25
CA TYR A 60 2.14 58.19 -16.09
C TYR A 60 1.90 56.76 -16.57
N SER A 61 2.54 55.81 -15.89
CA SER A 61 2.32 54.38 -16.07
C SER A 61 2.12 53.75 -14.70
N TRP A 62 1.00 53.08 -14.52
CA TRP A 62 0.64 52.38 -13.30
C TRP A 62 0.79 50.88 -13.51
N ASP A 63 1.37 50.20 -12.54
CA ASP A 63 1.23 48.76 -12.31
C ASP A 63 0.48 48.60 -10.99
N PHE A 64 -0.65 47.89 -11.03
CA PHE A 64 -1.50 47.70 -9.86
C PHE A 64 -1.09 46.49 -9.01
N GLY A 65 -0.08 45.73 -9.43
CA GLY A 65 0.38 44.54 -8.70
C GLY A 65 -0.52 43.31 -8.85
N ASP A 66 -1.58 43.39 -9.66
CA ASP A 66 -2.49 42.29 -10.01
C ASP A 66 -2.35 41.86 -11.50
N GLY A 67 -1.28 42.31 -12.15
CA GLY A 67 -1.04 42.09 -13.58
C GLY A 67 -1.76 43.09 -14.50
N THR A 68 -2.55 44.02 -13.97
CA THR A 68 -3.18 45.08 -14.75
C THR A 68 -2.44 46.41 -14.63
N THR A 69 -2.56 47.24 -15.68
CA THR A 69 -1.84 48.54 -15.77
C THR A 69 -2.77 49.66 -16.22
N SER A 70 -2.35 50.91 -16.04
CA SER A 70 -3.07 52.08 -16.54
C SER A 70 -2.12 53.22 -16.93
N THR A 71 -2.58 54.11 -17.81
CA THR A 71 -1.89 55.37 -18.13
C THR A 71 -2.71 56.61 -17.77
N GLU A 72 -3.81 56.43 -17.04
CA GLU A 72 -4.65 57.54 -16.60
C GLU A 72 -3.94 58.36 -15.52
N VAL A 73 -4.31 59.65 -15.41
CA VAL A 73 -3.73 60.51 -14.38
C VAL A 73 -4.19 60.10 -12.98
N ASN A 74 -5.48 59.80 -12.81
CA ASN A 74 -6.08 59.40 -11.53
C ASN A 74 -6.96 58.16 -11.77
N PRO A 75 -6.38 56.95 -11.85
CA PRO A 75 -7.16 55.75 -12.16
C PRO A 75 -8.05 55.33 -10.99
N ILE A 76 -9.15 54.68 -11.33
CA ILE A 76 -10.00 53.93 -10.38
C ILE A 76 -9.84 52.45 -10.70
N LYS A 77 -9.53 51.64 -9.68
CA LYS A 77 -9.28 50.21 -9.81
C LYS A 77 -10.13 49.44 -8.81
N VAL A 78 -10.65 48.28 -9.20
CA VAL A 78 -11.34 47.34 -8.30
C VAL A 78 -10.41 46.16 -8.07
N TYR A 79 -10.15 45.85 -6.81
CA TYR A 79 -9.34 44.73 -6.35
C TYR A 79 -10.24 43.67 -5.70
N THR A 80 -9.79 42.41 -5.73
CA THR A 80 -10.30 41.38 -4.81
C THR A 80 -9.59 41.49 -3.46
N SER A 81 -10.04 40.75 -2.44
CA SER A 81 -9.29 40.64 -1.18
C SER A 81 -7.86 40.16 -1.44
N GLY A 82 -6.88 40.82 -0.82
CA GLY A 82 -5.47 40.55 -1.10
C GLY A 82 -4.54 41.71 -0.74
N THR A 83 -3.24 41.47 -0.88
CA THR A 83 -2.18 42.48 -0.70
C THR A 83 -1.54 42.79 -2.05
N TYR A 84 -1.49 44.07 -2.42
CA TYR A 84 -1.00 44.50 -3.73
C TYR A 84 0.05 45.59 -3.58
N THR A 85 1.16 45.47 -4.32
CA THR A 85 2.17 46.52 -4.45
C THR A 85 1.89 47.33 -5.72
N VAL A 86 1.49 48.58 -5.53
CA VAL A 86 1.11 49.50 -6.60
C VAL A 86 2.32 50.37 -6.95
N VAL A 87 2.69 50.38 -8.23
CA VAL A 87 3.84 51.11 -8.77
C VAL A 87 3.34 52.21 -9.71
N LEU A 88 3.77 53.44 -9.49
CA LEU A 88 3.58 54.57 -10.39
C LEU A 88 4.93 55.01 -10.95
N GLU A 89 5.09 54.90 -12.27
CA GLU A 89 6.19 55.51 -13.02
C GLU A 89 5.73 56.82 -13.68
N ALA A 90 6.38 57.94 -13.34
CA ALA A 90 6.08 59.26 -13.88
C ALA A 90 7.23 59.74 -14.80
N LYS A 91 6.92 60.21 -16.01
CA LYS A 91 7.92 60.68 -17.00
C LYS A 91 7.64 62.08 -17.51
N ASN A 92 8.68 62.82 -17.86
CA ASN A 92 8.58 64.13 -18.50
C ASN A 92 8.94 64.09 -19.98
N VAL A 93 8.67 65.18 -20.70
CA VAL A 93 8.97 65.29 -22.15
C VAL A 93 10.45 65.24 -22.50
N ALA A 94 11.35 65.43 -21.52
CA ALA A 94 12.80 65.34 -21.70
C ALA A 94 13.34 63.91 -21.51
N GLY A 95 12.47 62.95 -21.17
CA GLY A 95 12.83 61.54 -20.98
C GLY A 95 13.33 61.19 -19.58
N ALA A 96 13.28 62.13 -18.61
CA ALA A 96 13.52 61.78 -17.22
C ALA A 96 12.32 60.99 -16.67
N SER A 97 12.57 60.09 -15.72
CA SER A 97 11.56 59.28 -15.05
C SER A 97 11.85 59.17 -13.55
N ASP A 98 10.81 58.95 -12.76
CA ASP A 98 10.89 58.56 -11.35
C ASP A 98 9.77 57.56 -11.04
N THR A 99 9.95 56.74 -10.00
CA THR A 99 9.03 55.67 -9.63
C THR A 99 8.68 55.75 -8.15
N PHE A 100 7.40 55.57 -7.83
CA PHE A 100 6.91 55.48 -6.46
C PHE A 100 6.08 54.22 -6.28
N GLU A 101 6.28 53.54 -5.16
CA GLU A 101 5.65 52.26 -4.83
C GLU A 101 4.97 52.35 -3.46
N ASP A 102 3.75 51.83 -3.34
CA ASP A 102 3.05 51.68 -2.06
C ASP A 102 2.26 50.37 -2.01
N THR A 103 2.11 49.79 -0.82
CA THR A 103 1.40 48.53 -0.61
C THR A 103 0.00 48.79 -0.04
N ILE A 104 -1.02 48.21 -0.66
CA ILE A 104 -2.41 48.25 -0.19
C ILE A 104 -2.87 46.87 0.25
N VAL A 105 -3.73 46.83 1.27
CA VAL A 105 -4.40 45.61 1.75
C VAL A 105 -5.89 45.79 1.60
N ILE A 106 -6.51 44.87 0.85
CA ILE A 106 -7.93 44.82 0.57
C ILE A 106 -8.53 43.64 1.32
N SER A 107 -9.55 43.89 2.13
CA SER A 107 -10.22 42.88 2.96
C SER A 107 -11.73 43.06 2.81
N ILE A 108 -12.29 42.49 1.75
CA ILE A 108 -13.72 42.53 1.45
C ILE A 108 -14.41 41.53 2.38
N PRO A 109 -15.43 41.95 3.17
CA PRO A 109 -16.21 41.03 3.99
C PRO A 109 -16.92 39.98 3.12
N GLU A 110 -16.98 38.76 3.64
CA GLU A 110 -17.68 37.62 3.04
C GLU A 110 -18.96 37.31 3.83
N GLU A 111 -19.98 36.83 3.14
CA GLU A 111 -21.23 36.41 3.77
C GLU A 111 -21.11 34.97 4.27
N ILE A 112 -21.94 34.57 5.25
CA ILE A 112 -21.95 33.20 5.75
C ILE A 112 -22.44 32.26 4.64
N ALA A 113 -21.64 31.24 4.33
CA ALA A 113 -21.97 30.17 3.41
C ALA A 113 -21.40 28.85 3.94
N PHE A 114 -21.87 27.74 3.39
CA PHE A 114 -21.29 26.43 3.68
C PHE A 114 -19.96 26.27 2.90
N PRO A 115 -18.92 25.66 3.50
CA PRO A 115 -18.86 25.19 4.88
C PRO A 115 -18.67 26.31 5.92
N ILE A 116 -19.25 26.16 7.11
CA ILE A 116 -19.07 27.08 8.25
C ILE A 116 -18.03 26.48 9.20
N THR A 117 -16.82 27.07 9.21
CA THR A 117 -15.65 26.60 9.98
C THR A 117 -15.19 27.56 11.07
N PHE A 118 -15.84 28.74 11.20
CA PHE A 118 -15.49 29.80 12.16
C PHE A 118 -14.07 30.40 12.09
N ASP A 119 -13.24 29.97 11.14
CA ASP A 119 -11.84 30.38 11.03
C ASP A 119 -11.58 31.53 10.06
N ASN A 120 -12.51 31.84 9.14
CA ASN A 120 -12.30 32.88 8.15
C ASN A 120 -12.51 34.28 8.77
N PRO A 121 -11.46 35.12 8.89
CA PRO A 121 -11.58 36.43 9.52
C PRO A 121 -12.34 37.47 8.66
N LEU A 122 -12.67 37.13 7.41
CA LEU A 122 -13.47 37.99 6.53
C LEU A 122 -14.98 37.75 6.69
N VAL A 123 -15.40 36.66 7.35
CA VAL A 123 -16.81 36.32 7.57
C VAL A 123 -17.22 36.74 8.99
N ASN A 124 -18.38 37.38 9.10
CA ASN A 124 -18.97 37.70 10.40
C ASN A 124 -19.97 36.62 10.82
N TYR A 125 -19.50 35.61 11.57
CA TYR A 125 -20.33 34.48 12.01
C TYR A 125 -21.23 34.77 13.23
N GLU A 126 -21.66 36.01 13.46
CA GLU A 126 -22.53 36.35 14.60
C GLU A 126 -23.99 35.95 14.32
N PRO A 127 -24.54 34.91 14.98
CA PRO A 127 -25.90 34.45 14.73
C PRO A 127 -26.94 35.27 15.51
N SER A 128 -28.20 35.12 15.12
CA SER A 128 -29.33 35.51 15.96
C SER A 128 -29.53 34.48 17.08
N VAL A 129 -29.48 34.91 18.35
CA VAL A 129 -29.69 34.02 19.51
C VAL A 129 -31.07 34.23 20.15
N PHE A 130 -31.69 33.17 20.65
CA PHE A 130 -33.02 33.24 21.26
C PHE A 130 -33.23 32.21 22.38
N GLY A 131 -34.34 32.33 23.10
CA GLY A 131 -34.79 31.36 24.11
C GLY A 131 -33.96 31.31 25.40
N GLY A 132 -32.81 31.98 25.48
CA GLY A 132 -31.88 31.91 26.61
C GLY A 132 -30.46 31.52 26.22
N ALA A 133 -30.25 31.14 24.96
CA ALA A 133 -28.95 30.80 24.41
C ALA A 133 -28.05 32.03 24.21
N SER A 134 -26.74 31.80 24.25
CA SER A 134 -25.72 32.74 23.79
C SER A 134 -24.72 32.04 22.87
N PHE A 135 -24.08 32.81 21.98
CA PHE A 135 -23.06 32.30 21.06
C PHE A 135 -21.73 33.05 21.25
N ALA A 136 -20.62 32.36 21.04
CA ALA A 136 -19.29 32.94 20.95
C ALA A 136 -18.41 32.09 20.04
N ILE A 137 -17.45 32.72 19.36
CA ILE A 137 -16.36 32.00 18.67
C ILE A 137 -15.18 31.89 19.64
N VAL A 138 -14.67 30.67 19.85
CA VAL A 138 -13.56 30.39 20.76
C VAL A 138 -12.55 29.45 20.11
N GLU A 139 -11.30 29.46 20.57
CA GLU A 139 -10.33 28.40 20.19
C GLU A 139 -10.84 27.04 20.68
N ASN A 140 -10.70 26.00 19.85
CA ASN A 140 -11.15 24.64 20.15
C ASN A 140 -10.67 24.20 21.56
N PRO A 141 -11.60 24.02 22.53
CA PRO A 141 -11.23 23.72 23.91
C PRO A 141 -10.79 22.27 24.12
N ASP A 142 -11.01 21.39 23.15
CA ASP A 142 -10.69 19.96 23.21
C ASP A 142 -10.20 19.48 21.83
N ALA A 143 -8.92 19.72 21.53
CA ALA A 143 -8.27 19.27 20.29
C ALA A 143 -7.95 17.75 20.36
N SER A 144 -8.98 16.92 20.33
CA SER A 144 -8.89 15.46 20.38
C SER A 144 -10.02 14.80 19.57
N GLY A 145 -9.98 13.46 19.45
CA GLY A 145 -11.01 12.70 18.73
C GLY A 145 -11.16 13.14 17.28
N ALA A 146 -12.42 13.34 16.86
CA ALA A 146 -12.77 13.75 15.50
C ALA A 146 -12.37 15.20 15.14
N ASN A 147 -12.00 16.05 16.11
CA ASN A 147 -11.48 17.40 15.87
C ASN A 147 -10.09 17.61 16.53
N PRO A 148 -9.01 17.02 15.98
CA PRO A 148 -7.69 17.06 16.60
C PRO A 148 -6.93 18.38 16.38
N THR A 149 -7.48 19.30 15.60
CA THR A 149 -6.82 20.54 15.18
C THR A 149 -7.13 21.71 16.10
N VAL A 150 -6.15 22.60 16.26
CA VAL A 150 -6.35 23.90 16.91
C VAL A 150 -6.97 24.85 15.88
N SER A 151 -8.30 24.88 15.84
CA SER A 151 -9.17 25.78 15.04
C SER A 151 -10.02 26.66 15.95
N ASN A 152 -10.73 27.65 15.40
CA ASN A 152 -11.84 28.30 16.09
C ASN A 152 -13.12 27.49 15.91
N VAL A 153 -13.95 27.43 16.95
CA VAL A 153 -15.22 26.71 16.97
C VAL A 153 -16.35 27.61 17.46
N GLY A 154 -17.58 27.31 17.07
CA GLY A 154 -18.79 27.97 17.57
C GLY A 154 -19.22 27.40 18.92
N ALA A 155 -19.24 28.21 19.97
CA ALA A 155 -19.71 27.84 21.30
C ALA A 155 -21.16 28.30 21.52
N ILE A 156 -22.09 27.35 21.65
CA ILE A 156 -23.48 27.61 22.07
C ILE A 156 -23.60 27.36 23.57
N THR A 157 -24.01 28.36 24.34
CA THR A 157 -24.33 28.20 25.77
C THR A 157 -25.83 28.30 26.00
N ASN A 158 -26.43 27.20 26.45
CA ASN A 158 -27.83 27.07 26.81
C ASN A 158 -28.06 27.35 28.31
N SER A 159 -29.13 28.08 28.61
CA SER A 159 -29.54 28.46 29.97
C SER A 159 -30.40 27.40 30.70
N GLY A 160 -30.87 26.39 29.98
CA GLY A 160 -31.80 25.35 30.43
C GLY A 160 -33.27 25.69 30.15
N ALA A 161 -33.54 26.49 29.12
CA ALA A 161 -34.89 26.85 28.68
C ALA A 161 -35.32 26.02 27.47
N THR A 162 -36.62 25.79 27.31
CA THR A 162 -37.16 25.02 26.17
C THR A 162 -37.02 25.79 24.87
N PHE A 163 -36.59 25.13 23.79
CA PHE A 163 -36.42 25.73 22.45
C PHE A 163 -35.51 26.97 22.46
N GLU A 164 -34.40 26.91 23.20
CA GLU A 164 -33.32 27.89 23.05
C GLU A 164 -32.35 27.44 21.96
N GLY A 165 -31.73 28.40 21.28
CA GLY A 165 -30.94 28.10 20.09
C GLY A 165 -30.34 29.32 19.41
N VAL A 166 -29.67 29.04 18.29
CA VAL A 166 -29.00 30.04 17.45
C VAL A 166 -29.43 29.85 15.99
N LEU A 167 -29.62 30.96 15.28
CA LEU A 167 -29.96 31.02 13.85
C LEU A 167 -28.84 31.71 13.09
N PHE A 168 -28.25 31.00 12.13
CA PHE A 168 -27.33 31.57 11.15
C PHE A 168 -28.08 31.96 9.88
N ASP A 169 -27.94 33.23 9.48
CA ASP A 169 -28.46 33.76 8.22
C ASP A 169 -27.40 33.58 7.12
N LEU A 170 -27.66 32.70 6.16
CA LEU A 170 -26.77 32.44 5.02
C LEU A 170 -26.91 33.50 3.94
N GLY A 171 -25.78 34.01 3.45
CA GLY A 171 -25.72 34.88 2.27
C GLY A 171 -26.02 34.12 0.98
N GLU A 172 -25.59 32.86 0.90
CA GLU A 172 -25.91 31.95 -0.20
C GLU A 172 -26.83 30.82 0.30
N PRO A 173 -28.01 30.60 -0.33
CA PRO A 173 -28.95 29.59 0.14
C PRO A 173 -28.39 28.16 0.09
N LEU A 174 -28.59 27.39 1.16
CA LEU A 174 -28.35 25.94 1.18
C LEU A 174 -29.35 25.26 0.23
N ASN A 175 -28.88 24.59 -0.81
CA ASN A 175 -29.73 24.00 -1.86
C ASN A 175 -29.81 22.48 -1.76
N LEU A 176 -30.98 21.95 -1.42
CA LEU A 176 -31.21 20.51 -1.20
C LEU A 176 -31.69 19.75 -2.46
N THR A 177 -31.45 20.26 -3.67
CA THR A 177 -31.91 19.58 -4.90
C THR A 177 -31.18 18.25 -5.12
N GLU A 178 -29.87 18.20 -4.84
CA GLU A 178 -29.01 17.03 -5.05
C GLU A 178 -28.48 16.53 -3.70
N ASP A 179 -27.64 17.33 -3.05
CA ASP A 179 -27.04 17.03 -1.74
C ASP A 179 -28.00 17.43 -0.61
N LYS A 180 -28.53 16.46 0.12
CA LYS A 180 -29.63 16.69 1.08
C LYS A 180 -29.22 16.65 2.54
N THR A 181 -27.94 16.46 2.80
CA THR A 181 -27.43 16.18 4.13
C THR A 181 -26.53 17.31 4.60
N VAL A 182 -26.80 17.77 5.83
CA VAL A 182 -25.89 18.67 6.56
C VAL A 182 -25.13 17.82 7.57
N LYS A 183 -23.80 17.82 7.48
CA LYS A 183 -22.89 17.22 8.45
C LYS A 183 -22.39 18.30 9.41
N VAL A 184 -22.32 17.98 10.69
CA VAL A 184 -21.89 18.91 11.75
C VAL A 184 -20.93 18.18 12.67
N LEU A 185 -19.73 18.72 12.86
CA LEU A 185 -18.85 18.26 13.92
C LEU A 185 -19.32 18.90 15.22
N PHE A 186 -19.80 18.11 16.17
CA PHE A 186 -20.43 18.59 17.39
C PHE A 186 -19.73 18.01 18.61
N TRP A 187 -19.61 18.79 19.69
CA TRP A 187 -19.01 18.34 20.94
C TRP A 187 -19.97 18.41 22.10
N ALA A 188 -20.10 17.30 22.83
CA ALA A 188 -20.74 17.25 24.14
C ALA A 188 -20.13 16.14 25.02
N THR A 189 -20.13 16.34 26.35
CA THR A 189 -19.68 15.34 27.34
C THR A 189 -20.82 14.51 27.93
N SER A 190 -22.02 14.63 27.38
CA SER A 190 -23.22 13.93 27.83
C SER A 190 -24.16 13.79 26.66
N ALA A 191 -24.89 12.68 26.61
CA ALA A 191 -25.84 12.43 25.54
C ALA A 191 -26.86 13.56 25.44
N VAL A 192 -27.08 14.06 24.23
CA VAL A 192 -27.98 15.18 23.96
C VAL A 192 -28.50 15.10 22.52
N ASP A 193 -29.76 15.45 22.31
CA ASP A 193 -30.34 15.55 20.98
C ASP A 193 -30.15 16.95 20.41
N ILE A 194 -29.84 17.05 19.13
CA ILE A 194 -29.72 18.31 18.41
C ILE A 194 -30.84 18.33 17.36
N LEU A 195 -31.69 19.35 17.39
CA LEU A 195 -32.64 19.60 16.32
C LEU A 195 -32.10 20.70 15.40
N LEU A 196 -31.88 20.35 14.14
CA LEU A 196 -31.50 21.28 13.09
C LEU A 196 -32.74 21.63 12.27
N LYS A 197 -33.06 22.92 12.22
CA LYS A 197 -34.18 23.47 11.46
C LYS A 197 -33.66 24.33 10.31
N LEU A 198 -34.20 24.12 9.11
CA LEU A 198 -33.98 24.97 7.94
C LEU A 198 -35.22 25.83 7.71
N GLU A 199 -35.03 27.14 7.64
CA GLU A 199 -36.10 28.14 7.50
C GLU A 199 -35.73 29.25 6.52
N ASP A 200 -36.66 30.19 6.29
CA ASP A 200 -36.50 31.29 5.33
C ASP A 200 -36.11 30.83 3.92
N GLY A 201 -36.76 29.78 3.45
CA GLY A 201 -36.49 29.16 2.16
C GLY A 201 -37.57 29.35 1.09
N THR A 202 -37.39 28.62 0.00
CA THR A 202 -38.34 28.55 -1.13
C THR A 202 -39.55 27.64 -0.85
N ALA A 203 -39.52 26.89 0.25
CA ALA A 203 -40.61 26.07 0.77
C ALA A 203 -40.83 26.35 2.27
N GLY A 204 -41.78 25.64 2.90
CA GLY A 204 -41.97 25.72 4.34
C GLY A 204 -40.77 25.17 5.11
N ASP A 205 -40.66 25.60 6.36
CA ASP A 205 -39.62 25.15 7.30
C ASP A 205 -39.61 23.62 7.45
N ILE A 206 -38.42 23.06 7.57
CA ILE A 206 -38.19 21.63 7.79
C ILE A 206 -37.19 21.42 8.93
N GLU A 207 -37.29 20.31 9.65
CA GLU A 207 -36.45 20.03 10.83
C GLU A 207 -36.12 18.53 10.91
N VAL A 208 -34.90 18.24 11.38
CA VAL A 208 -34.37 16.88 11.58
C VAL A 208 -33.65 16.86 12.93
N THR A 209 -33.70 15.73 13.62
CA THR A 209 -33.01 15.52 14.90
C THR A 209 -31.94 14.45 14.74
N ALA A 210 -30.75 14.71 15.27
CA ALA A 210 -29.67 13.75 15.45
C ALA A 210 -29.28 13.69 16.93
N SER A 211 -28.86 12.53 17.40
CA SER A 211 -28.45 12.32 18.79
C SER A 211 -26.94 12.27 18.88
N HIS A 212 -26.38 12.93 19.88
CA HIS A 212 -24.96 12.86 20.22
C HIS A 212 -24.80 11.94 21.44
N GLY A 213 -23.84 11.01 21.42
CA GLY A 213 -23.59 10.00 22.45
C GLY A 213 -22.94 10.55 23.73
N GLY A 214 -22.22 11.67 23.59
CA GLY A 214 -21.61 12.40 24.71
C GLY A 214 -20.15 12.01 24.95
N SER A 215 -19.48 11.49 23.92
CA SER A 215 -18.11 10.99 24.00
C SER A 215 -17.03 12.04 23.77
N GLY A 216 -17.41 13.29 23.45
CA GLY A 216 -16.49 14.33 22.99
C GLY A 216 -16.96 14.87 21.65
N TRP A 217 -16.06 14.95 20.65
CA TRP A 217 -16.38 15.33 19.28
C TRP A 217 -16.96 14.15 18.49
N GLU A 218 -18.15 14.33 17.93
CA GLU A 218 -18.84 13.37 17.06
C GLU A 218 -19.33 14.07 15.78
N GLU A 219 -19.37 13.36 14.65
CA GLU A 219 -20.00 13.85 13.42
C GLU A 219 -21.49 13.52 13.43
N LEU A 220 -22.33 14.55 13.34
CA LEU A 220 -23.78 14.41 13.27
C LEU A 220 -24.28 14.67 11.85
N TYR A 221 -25.19 13.83 11.38
CA TYR A 221 -25.73 13.88 10.03
C TYR A 221 -27.23 14.22 10.06
N PHE A 222 -27.62 15.27 9.34
CA PHE A 222 -29.00 15.76 9.24
C PHE A 222 -29.48 15.68 7.79
N THR A 223 -30.22 14.62 7.45
CA THR A 223 -30.73 14.38 6.09
C THR A 223 -32.16 14.87 5.94
N PHE A 224 -32.38 15.77 4.99
CA PHE A 224 -33.67 16.43 4.77
C PHE A 224 -34.39 15.89 3.53
N ASP A 225 -35.67 15.49 3.67
CA ASP A 225 -36.52 15.16 2.51
C ASP A 225 -37.12 16.43 1.88
N SER A 226 -36.26 17.21 1.21
CA SER A 226 -36.65 18.42 0.48
C SER A 226 -35.87 18.54 -0.83
N ALA A 227 -36.35 19.41 -1.72
CA ALA A 227 -35.63 19.85 -2.92
C ALA A 227 -35.60 21.39 -3.00
N ALA A 228 -35.88 22.05 -1.87
CA ALA A 228 -35.92 23.50 -1.75
C ALA A 228 -34.55 24.05 -1.30
N SER A 229 -34.38 25.36 -1.47
CA SER A 229 -33.25 26.10 -0.88
C SER A 229 -33.67 26.94 0.31
N TYR A 230 -32.77 27.10 1.30
CA TYR A 230 -33.03 27.77 2.58
C TYR A 230 -31.90 28.74 2.96
N ASN A 231 -32.24 29.87 3.58
CA ASN A 231 -31.26 30.85 4.05
C ASN A 231 -31.07 30.81 5.57
N GLY A 232 -32.02 30.28 6.35
CA GLY A 232 -31.91 30.17 7.80
C GLY A 232 -31.50 28.76 8.23
N VAL A 233 -30.41 28.65 9.00
CA VAL A 233 -29.98 27.40 9.64
C VAL A 233 -30.02 27.58 11.15
N THR A 234 -30.95 26.89 11.80
CA THR A 234 -31.25 27.07 13.22
C THR A 234 -30.94 25.81 14.01
N PHE A 235 -30.05 25.94 15.00
CA PHE A 235 -29.67 24.87 15.91
C PHE A 235 -30.41 25.01 17.24
N PHE A 236 -31.10 23.94 17.64
CA PHE A 236 -31.68 23.78 18.96
C PHE A 236 -30.96 22.62 19.67
N VAL A 237 -30.03 22.93 20.56
CA VAL A 237 -29.40 21.90 21.40
C VAL A 237 -30.41 21.52 22.49
N ASP A 238 -30.73 20.22 22.56
CA ASP A 238 -31.77 19.59 23.38
C ASP A 238 -33.23 19.91 22.96
N GLY A 239 -33.45 20.55 21.81
CA GLY A 239 -34.81 20.80 21.26
C GLY A 239 -35.85 21.33 22.29
N PRO A 240 -36.92 20.58 22.62
CA PRO A 240 -37.91 20.98 23.63
C PRO A 240 -37.47 20.76 25.09
N GLY A 241 -36.27 20.21 25.31
CA GLY A 241 -35.69 19.89 26.60
C GLY A 241 -35.23 21.12 27.40
N VAL A 242 -34.44 20.88 28.46
CA VAL A 242 -34.03 21.89 29.44
C VAL A 242 -32.55 21.76 29.84
N THR A 243 -31.74 21.12 29.00
CA THR A 243 -30.32 20.88 29.27
C THR A 243 -29.55 22.19 29.16
N SER A 244 -29.03 22.65 30.31
CA SER A 244 -28.12 23.80 30.37
C SER A 244 -26.68 23.34 30.17
N GLY A 245 -25.87 24.08 29.41
CA GLY A 245 -24.48 23.71 29.18
C GLY A 245 -23.84 24.58 28.10
N THR A 246 -22.56 24.35 27.85
CA THR A 246 -21.87 24.88 26.66
C THR A 246 -21.51 23.72 25.76
N PHE A 247 -21.85 23.87 24.49
CA PHE A 247 -21.65 22.89 23.43
C PHE A 247 -20.85 23.57 22.32
N TYR A 248 -20.08 22.79 21.59
CA TYR A 248 -19.26 23.32 20.50
C TYR A 248 -19.68 22.68 19.18
N LEU A 249 -19.67 23.49 18.12
CA LEU A 249 -19.86 23.04 16.76
C LEU A 249 -18.73 23.56 15.89
N ASP A 250 -18.35 22.77 14.91
CA ASP A 250 -17.35 23.08 13.90
C ASP A 250 -17.72 22.41 12.56
N ASP A 251 -17.07 22.82 11.49
CA ASP A 251 -17.14 22.20 10.16
C ASP A 251 -18.57 21.83 9.68
N ILE A 252 -19.50 22.78 9.79
CA ILE A 252 -20.87 22.61 9.30
C ILE A 252 -20.83 22.57 7.77
N THR A 253 -21.11 21.42 7.18
CA THR A 253 -20.85 21.10 5.77
C THR A 253 -22.10 20.51 5.13
N GLN A 254 -22.32 20.80 3.84
CA GLN A 254 -23.32 20.12 3.03
C GLN A 254 -22.58 19.00 2.30
N ILE A 255 -23.08 17.78 2.40
CA ILE A 255 -22.46 16.59 1.79
C ILE A 255 -23.47 15.85 0.92
N ASN A 256 -22.96 15.03 0.00
CA ASN A 256 -23.82 14.09 -0.71
C ASN A 256 -24.41 13.11 0.30
N THR A 257 -25.72 12.83 0.18
CA THR A 257 -26.38 11.90 1.10
C THR A 257 -25.80 10.48 1.02
N ASN A 258 -25.24 10.08 -0.13
CA ASN A 258 -24.57 8.79 -0.25
C ASN A 258 -23.18 8.76 0.40
N ASP A 259 -22.67 9.89 0.87
CA ASP A 259 -21.39 9.97 1.60
C ASP A 259 -21.58 9.80 3.11
N ILE A 260 -22.81 9.53 3.58
CA ILE A 260 -23.07 9.18 4.98
C ILE A 260 -22.48 7.78 5.23
N PRO A 261 -21.66 7.59 6.28
CA PRO A 261 -20.98 6.33 6.54
C PRO A 261 -21.89 5.09 6.61
N CYS A 262 -23.15 5.22 7.02
CA CYS A 262 -24.17 4.17 6.94
C CYS A 262 -25.60 4.73 7.01
N GLU A 263 -26.53 4.18 6.21
CA GLU A 263 -27.96 4.58 6.13
C GLU A 263 -28.93 3.51 6.66
N ASP A 264 -28.42 2.39 7.18
CA ASP A 264 -29.25 1.23 7.53
C ASP A 264 -30.09 1.46 8.79
N THR A 265 -31.35 1.04 8.76
CA THR A 265 -32.28 1.13 9.91
C THR A 265 -32.76 -0.24 10.39
N ASP A 266 -32.59 -1.26 9.55
CA ASP A 266 -32.93 -2.66 9.81
C ASP A 266 -31.68 -3.38 10.34
N LEU A 267 -31.82 -4.17 11.41
CA LEU A 267 -30.78 -5.08 11.88
C LEU A 267 -30.75 -6.31 10.96
N ALA A 268 -29.76 -6.33 10.09
CA ALA A 268 -29.49 -7.40 9.13
C ALA A 268 -27.99 -7.69 9.11
N LEU A 269 -27.58 -8.84 8.57
CA LEU A 269 -26.18 -9.11 8.31
C LEU A 269 -25.75 -8.44 6.98
N PRO A 270 -24.53 -7.89 6.89
CA PRO A 270 -23.50 -7.83 7.94
C PRO A 270 -23.82 -6.82 9.07
N ILE A 271 -23.34 -7.09 10.29
CA ILE A 271 -23.48 -6.23 11.47
C ILE A 271 -22.07 -5.81 11.94
N ASP A 272 -21.74 -4.52 11.78
CA ASP A 272 -20.47 -3.89 12.18
C ASP A 272 -20.63 -2.86 13.32
N PHE A 273 -21.88 -2.61 13.76
CA PHE A 273 -22.24 -1.67 14.83
C PHE A 273 -21.94 -0.17 14.56
N ASP A 274 -21.51 0.19 13.35
CA ASP A 274 -21.16 1.58 13.00
C ASP A 274 -22.39 2.42 12.59
N CYS A 275 -23.53 1.78 12.32
CA CYS A 275 -24.76 2.45 11.89
C CYS A 275 -25.60 2.98 13.08
N GLU A 276 -25.47 4.26 13.43
CA GLU A 276 -26.22 4.88 14.53
C GLU A 276 -27.74 4.94 14.31
N THR A 277 -28.18 4.78 13.06
CA THR A 277 -29.59 4.73 12.66
C THR A 277 -30.31 3.43 13.06
N ILE A 278 -29.57 2.38 13.45
CA ILE A 278 -30.12 1.11 13.96
C ILE A 278 -30.31 1.19 15.47
N ASP A 279 -31.53 0.94 15.96
CA ASP A 279 -31.82 0.82 17.40
C ASP A 279 -31.36 -0.55 17.95
N TYR A 280 -30.05 -0.74 18.08
CA TYR A 280 -29.45 -1.98 18.59
C TYR A 280 -29.95 -2.36 19.98
N ALA A 281 -30.26 -1.38 20.84
CA ALA A 281 -30.66 -1.62 22.24
C ALA A 281 -32.03 -2.31 22.36
N THR A 282 -32.95 -2.07 21.41
CA THR A 282 -34.25 -2.75 21.40
C THR A 282 -34.24 -4.03 20.56
N LYS A 283 -33.32 -4.15 19.60
CA LYS A 283 -33.20 -5.31 18.71
C LYS A 283 -32.27 -6.40 19.25
N ILE A 284 -31.31 -6.07 20.11
CA ILE A 284 -30.40 -7.00 20.77
C ILE A 284 -30.75 -7.05 22.26
N VAL A 285 -31.45 -8.11 22.65
CA VAL A 285 -31.97 -8.34 24.00
C VAL A 285 -31.38 -9.62 24.57
N GLY A 286 -31.68 -10.00 25.81
CA GLY A 286 -31.13 -11.23 26.39
C GLY A 286 -31.08 -11.19 27.90
N ASN A 287 -30.36 -12.14 28.50
CA ASN A 287 -30.06 -12.12 29.93
C ASN A 287 -28.65 -11.57 30.24
N VAL A 288 -27.97 -10.99 29.24
CA VAL A 288 -26.76 -10.17 29.38
C VAL A 288 -27.09 -8.69 29.27
N SER A 289 -26.15 -7.82 29.68
CA SER A 289 -26.20 -6.41 29.27
C SER A 289 -25.55 -6.25 27.90
N PHE A 290 -26.21 -5.51 27.00
CA PHE A 290 -25.69 -5.18 25.67
C PHE A 290 -25.71 -3.67 25.44
N THR A 291 -24.61 -3.12 24.91
CA THR A 291 -24.49 -1.71 24.47
C THR A 291 -23.54 -1.61 23.29
N VAL A 292 -23.75 -0.65 22.39
CA VAL A 292 -22.75 -0.30 21.38
C VAL A 292 -21.83 0.78 21.94
N VAL A 293 -20.52 0.62 21.78
CA VAL A 293 -19.48 1.52 22.30
C VAL A 293 -18.38 1.69 21.26
N ASP A 294 -17.60 2.77 21.33
CA ASP A 294 -16.37 2.89 20.55
C ASP A 294 -15.40 1.77 20.95
N ASN A 295 -14.73 1.16 19.96
CA ASN A 295 -13.85 0.02 20.15
C ASN A 295 -12.74 0.35 21.18
N PRO A 296 -12.79 -0.25 22.40
CA PRO A 296 -11.84 0.07 23.45
C PRO A 296 -10.50 -0.66 23.28
N GLU A 297 -10.43 -1.65 22.38
CA GLU A 297 -9.31 -2.60 22.24
C GLU A 297 -8.78 -2.60 20.80
N LEU A 298 -8.19 -1.49 20.37
CA LEU A 298 -7.58 -1.30 19.04
C LEU A 298 -6.33 -2.17 18.83
N SER A 299 -6.52 -3.46 18.54
CA SER A 299 -5.43 -4.44 18.44
C SER A 299 -5.75 -5.60 17.51
N GLY A 300 -4.71 -6.32 17.06
CA GLY A 300 -4.86 -7.54 16.27
C GLY A 300 -5.65 -7.32 14.99
N ILE A 301 -6.67 -8.16 14.77
CA ILE A 301 -7.55 -8.14 13.59
C ILE A 301 -8.62 -7.04 13.65
N ASN A 302 -8.70 -6.29 14.74
CA ASN A 302 -9.64 -5.18 14.92
C ASN A 302 -8.94 -3.93 15.48
N ALA A 303 -7.97 -3.42 14.73
CA ALA A 303 -7.08 -2.32 15.14
C ALA A 303 -7.55 -0.92 14.71
N THR A 304 -8.63 -0.83 13.92
CA THR A 304 -9.19 0.43 13.42
C THR A 304 -10.19 0.99 14.42
N ALA A 305 -10.27 2.32 14.52
CA ALA A 305 -11.33 2.96 15.29
C ALA A 305 -12.68 2.72 14.61
N SER A 306 -13.55 1.96 15.27
CA SER A 306 -14.93 1.62 14.89
C SER A 306 -15.78 1.56 16.17
N LYS A 307 -17.09 1.34 16.04
CA LYS A 307 -17.96 0.92 17.14
C LYS A 307 -18.00 -0.61 17.22
N VAL A 308 -18.30 -1.14 18.41
CA VAL A 308 -18.39 -2.58 18.67
C VAL A 308 -19.58 -2.89 19.59
N GLY A 309 -20.11 -4.10 19.49
CA GLY A 309 -21.10 -4.61 20.44
C GLY A 309 -20.43 -5.06 21.75
N GLN A 310 -20.72 -4.39 22.86
CA GLN A 310 -20.26 -4.78 24.20
C GLN A 310 -21.28 -5.69 24.87
N ILE A 311 -20.86 -6.91 25.21
CA ILE A 311 -21.62 -7.88 26.01
C ILE A 311 -21.03 -7.95 27.42
N THR A 312 -21.89 -7.87 28.45
CA THR A 312 -21.46 -8.07 29.85
C THR A 312 -22.24 -9.20 30.52
N ASN A 313 -21.51 -10.24 30.90
CA ASN A 313 -22.00 -11.38 31.67
C ASN A 313 -21.82 -11.15 33.18
N VAL A 314 -22.81 -11.56 33.97
CA VAL A 314 -22.79 -11.51 35.44
C VAL A 314 -22.33 -12.83 36.08
N GLY A 315 -22.11 -13.89 35.30
CA GLY A 315 -21.59 -15.19 35.75
C GLY A 315 -22.68 -16.23 36.05
N ASP A 316 -23.83 -16.14 35.38
CA ASP A 316 -24.88 -17.15 35.40
C ASP A 316 -24.70 -18.14 34.24
N ASN A 317 -25.32 -19.32 34.34
CA ASN A 317 -25.24 -20.30 33.26
C ASN A 317 -26.21 -19.94 32.12
N PHE A 318 -25.80 -20.15 30.87
CA PHE A 318 -26.57 -19.85 29.64
C PHE A 318 -26.92 -18.37 29.45
N GLU A 319 -26.01 -17.49 29.85
CA GLU A 319 -26.04 -16.08 29.45
C GLU A 319 -25.89 -15.94 27.93
N ASN A 320 -26.75 -15.13 27.31
CA ASN A 320 -26.78 -14.90 25.88
C ASN A 320 -27.21 -13.48 25.51
N ALA A 321 -26.69 -13.03 24.37
CA ALA A 321 -27.24 -11.95 23.56
C ALA A 321 -28.12 -12.56 22.46
N PHE A 322 -29.36 -12.09 22.37
CA PHE A 322 -30.41 -12.49 21.44
C PHE A 322 -30.65 -11.34 20.47
N PHE A 323 -30.41 -11.58 19.19
CA PHE A 323 -30.54 -10.63 18.10
C PHE A 323 -31.84 -10.95 17.35
N ASN A 324 -32.74 -9.98 17.31
CA ASN A 324 -33.99 -10.04 16.56
C ASN A 324 -33.77 -9.38 15.19
N LEU A 325 -33.36 -10.17 14.18
CA LEU A 325 -33.04 -9.67 12.84
C LEU A 325 -34.32 -9.26 12.10
N ASP A 326 -34.33 -8.04 11.56
CA ASP A 326 -35.46 -7.55 10.74
C ASP A 326 -35.46 -8.20 9.36
N VAL A 327 -34.27 -8.56 8.87
CA VAL A 327 -34.07 -9.31 7.64
C VAL A 327 -33.66 -10.74 8.00
N PRO A 328 -34.44 -11.76 7.60
CA PRO A 328 -34.07 -13.16 7.85
C PRO A 328 -32.74 -13.52 7.16
N ILE A 329 -31.87 -14.26 7.86
CA ILE A 329 -30.68 -14.87 7.26
C ILE A 329 -31.11 -16.15 6.51
N ASP A 330 -30.58 -16.43 5.31
CA ASP A 330 -30.94 -17.63 4.51
C ASP A 330 -29.73 -18.54 4.28
N PHE A 331 -29.70 -19.71 4.92
CA PHE A 331 -28.60 -20.67 4.81
C PHE A 331 -28.63 -21.55 3.56
N SER A 332 -29.51 -21.27 2.58
CA SER A 332 -29.63 -22.09 1.36
C SER A 332 -28.44 -21.97 0.40
N THR A 333 -27.69 -20.87 0.47
CA THR A 333 -26.52 -20.59 -0.39
C THR A 333 -25.25 -20.39 0.40
N GLU A 334 -25.33 -19.72 1.55
CA GLU A 334 -24.22 -19.47 2.45
C GLU A 334 -24.52 -20.07 3.82
N ASN A 335 -23.81 -21.12 4.21
CA ASN A 335 -24.18 -21.95 5.36
C ASN A 335 -23.43 -21.63 6.66
N SER A 336 -22.69 -20.53 6.71
CA SER A 336 -21.88 -20.14 7.87
C SER A 336 -22.10 -18.69 8.26
N VAL A 337 -21.76 -18.37 9.51
CA VAL A 337 -21.62 -17.00 10.00
C VAL A 337 -20.23 -16.83 10.59
N ARG A 338 -19.53 -15.75 10.26
CA ARG A 338 -18.27 -15.36 10.92
C ARG A 338 -18.48 -14.10 11.75
N LEU A 339 -17.73 -13.95 12.82
CA LEU A 339 -17.68 -12.73 13.63
C LEU A 339 -16.33 -12.58 14.30
N LYS A 340 -15.95 -11.34 14.60
CA LYS A 340 -14.82 -11.04 15.48
C LYS A 340 -15.31 -10.98 16.92
N LEU A 341 -14.56 -11.64 17.82
CA LEU A 341 -14.83 -11.61 19.26
C LEU A 341 -13.57 -11.29 20.00
N PHE A 342 -13.64 -10.36 20.96
CA PHE A 342 -12.56 -10.07 21.89
C PHE A 342 -12.78 -10.77 23.22
N SER A 343 -11.81 -11.57 23.63
CA SER A 343 -11.71 -12.06 25.01
C SER A 343 -10.26 -12.31 25.41
N ASN A 344 -9.91 -11.91 26.63
CA ASN A 344 -8.64 -12.27 27.27
C ASN A 344 -8.74 -13.60 28.06
N GLN A 345 -9.83 -14.35 27.87
CA GLN A 345 -10.10 -15.63 28.51
C GLN A 345 -10.48 -16.67 27.46
N ALA A 346 -10.00 -17.89 27.63
CA ALA A 346 -10.38 -19.01 26.77
C ALA A 346 -11.82 -19.42 27.09
N LEU A 347 -12.74 -19.28 26.13
CA LEU A 347 -14.18 -19.45 26.35
C LEU A 347 -14.83 -20.25 25.22
N PRO A 348 -15.77 -21.17 25.54
CA PRO A 348 -16.63 -21.77 24.54
C PRO A 348 -17.67 -20.76 24.07
N ILE A 349 -17.80 -20.59 22.76
CA ILE A 349 -18.73 -19.67 22.11
C ILE A 349 -19.72 -20.50 21.33
N LEU A 350 -21.00 -20.42 21.68
CA LEU A 350 -22.07 -21.09 20.92
C LEU A 350 -22.84 -20.03 20.15
N LEU A 351 -22.94 -20.21 18.83
CA LEU A 351 -23.88 -19.46 18.00
C LEU A 351 -25.04 -20.38 17.64
N LYS A 352 -26.26 -19.90 17.87
CA LYS A 352 -27.50 -20.62 17.63
C LYS A 352 -28.46 -19.77 16.81
N PHE A 353 -29.20 -20.40 15.91
CA PHE A 353 -30.30 -19.78 15.18
C PHE A 353 -31.60 -20.52 15.48
N GLU A 354 -32.64 -19.75 15.80
CA GLU A 354 -34.00 -20.23 16.06
C GLU A 354 -35.00 -19.24 15.43
N ASP A 355 -36.21 -19.71 15.14
CA ASP A 355 -37.30 -18.84 14.64
C ASP A 355 -38.70 -19.45 14.92
N GLY A 356 -38.73 -20.71 15.37
CA GLY A 356 -39.94 -21.48 15.64
C GLY A 356 -40.63 -22.07 14.40
N THR A 357 -40.10 -21.87 13.19
CA THR A 357 -40.62 -22.45 11.94
C THR A 357 -39.73 -23.55 11.37
N GLU A 358 -38.40 -23.44 11.50
CA GLU A 358 -37.44 -24.52 11.27
C GLU A 358 -36.96 -25.16 12.59
N GLY A 359 -36.18 -26.24 12.46
CA GLY A 359 -35.44 -26.78 13.59
C GLY A 359 -34.24 -25.88 13.90
N ASP A 360 -33.99 -25.66 15.19
CA ASP A 360 -32.83 -24.93 15.68
C ASP A 360 -31.52 -25.49 15.09
N VAL A 361 -30.60 -24.60 14.72
CA VAL A 361 -29.24 -24.96 14.34
C VAL A 361 -28.23 -24.23 15.19
N GLU A 362 -27.14 -24.91 15.54
CA GLU A 362 -26.12 -24.37 16.45
C GLU A 362 -24.74 -24.90 16.10
N ASN A 363 -23.71 -24.10 16.35
CA ASN A 363 -22.32 -24.47 16.18
C ASN A 363 -21.50 -23.92 17.36
N LEU A 364 -20.64 -24.78 17.92
CA LEU A 364 -19.81 -24.48 19.08
C LEU A 364 -18.36 -24.27 18.62
N GLN A 365 -17.82 -23.09 18.88
CA GLN A 365 -16.42 -22.74 18.69
C GLN A 365 -15.74 -22.47 20.03
N ASN A 366 -14.41 -22.35 20.03
CA ASN A 366 -13.64 -21.95 21.21
C ASN A 366 -12.80 -20.74 20.89
N HIS A 367 -12.94 -19.71 21.71
CA HIS A 367 -12.01 -18.58 21.75
C HIS A 367 -10.80 -18.96 22.62
N THR A 368 -9.57 -18.66 22.20
CA THR A 368 -8.35 -19.07 22.93
C THR A 368 -8.00 -18.13 24.09
N GLY A 369 -8.58 -16.93 24.08
CA GLY A 369 -8.35 -15.92 25.11
C GLY A 369 -7.18 -15.00 24.80
N SER A 370 -6.84 -14.87 23.51
CA SER A 370 -5.64 -14.18 23.05
C SER A 370 -5.87 -12.71 22.66
N GLY A 371 -7.07 -12.16 22.91
CA GLY A 371 -7.49 -10.85 22.43
C GLY A 371 -8.62 -10.99 21.42
N TRP A 372 -8.52 -10.28 20.28
CA TRP A 372 -9.45 -10.43 19.15
C TRP A 372 -9.16 -11.70 18.36
N GLU A 373 -10.19 -12.53 18.15
CA GLU A 373 -10.16 -13.70 17.28
C GLU A 373 -11.38 -13.68 16.35
N GLU A 374 -11.22 -14.14 15.11
CA GLU A 374 -12.33 -14.35 14.18
C GLU A 374 -12.83 -15.79 14.32
N LEU A 375 -14.13 -15.96 14.53
CA LEU A 375 -14.75 -17.25 14.75
C LEU A 375 -15.78 -17.52 13.65
N THR A 376 -15.61 -18.64 12.94
CA THR A 376 -16.55 -19.10 11.90
C THR A 376 -17.43 -20.23 12.42
N PHE A 377 -18.74 -20.05 12.32
CA PHE A 377 -19.77 -20.97 12.78
C PHE A 377 -20.46 -21.60 11.56
N THR A 378 -20.05 -22.83 11.22
CA THR A 378 -20.69 -23.57 10.12
C THR A 378 -21.96 -24.26 10.58
N LEU A 379 -23.09 -23.92 9.96
CA LEU A 379 -24.40 -24.42 10.33
C LEU A 379 -24.91 -25.44 9.31
N GLY A 380 -25.43 -26.56 9.83
CA GLY A 380 -26.01 -27.62 9.01
C GLY A 380 -27.47 -27.35 8.58
N SER A 381 -27.78 -26.14 8.10
CA SER A 381 -29.14 -25.76 7.67
C SER A 381 -29.20 -25.34 6.21
N THR A 382 -30.41 -25.37 5.65
CA THR A 382 -30.80 -24.65 4.42
C THR A 382 -32.05 -23.80 4.67
N GLY A 383 -32.41 -23.58 5.94
CA GLY A 383 -33.57 -22.80 6.37
C GLY A 383 -33.22 -21.32 6.52
N SER A 384 -34.23 -20.51 6.84
CA SER A 384 -34.06 -19.06 7.03
C SER A 384 -34.54 -18.64 8.41
N TYR A 385 -33.75 -17.85 9.13
CA TYR A 385 -33.97 -17.57 10.56
C TYR A 385 -33.99 -16.08 10.84
N ASN A 386 -34.79 -15.67 11.82
CA ASN A 386 -34.85 -14.29 12.32
C ASN A 386 -34.19 -14.12 13.69
N ASP A 387 -34.09 -15.19 14.48
CA ASP A 387 -33.50 -15.10 15.81
C ASP A 387 -32.09 -15.70 15.81
N MET A 388 -31.10 -14.85 16.05
CA MET A 388 -29.71 -15.24 16.27
C MET A 388 -29.37 -15.11 17.74
N VAL A 389 -28.82 -16.17 18.35
CA VAL A 389 -28.52 -16.24 19.78
C VAL A 389 -27.05 -16.56 19.97
N LEU A 390 -26.31 -15.62 20.56
CA LEU A 390 -24.88 -15.74 20.86
C LEU A 390 -24.67 -15.97 22.36
N PHE A 391 -24.04 -17.09 22.70
CA PHE A 391 -23.60 -17.41 24.05
C PHE A 391 -22.09 -17.20 24.17
N VAL A 392 -21.69 -16.13 24.84
CA VAL A 392 -20.28 -15.91 25.22
C VAL A 392 -20.06 -16.59 26.56
N ALA A 393 -19.23 -17.65 26.61
CA ALA A 393 -19.08 -18.60 27.72
C ALA A 393 -20.21 -19.65 27.86
N PHE A 394 -20.53 -20.34 26.76
CA PHE A 394 -21.57 -21.38 26.74
C PHE A 394 -21.36 -22.48 27.79
N ASN A 395 -22.40 -22.75 28.58
CA ASN A 395 -22.42 -23.73 29.66
C ASN A 395 -21.34 -23.50 30.74
N GLN A 396 -20.87 -22.26 30.88
CA GLN A 396 -19.96 -21.82 31.95
C GLN A 396 -20.58 -20.69 32.77
N THR A 397 -19.84 -20.19 33.77
CA THR A 397 -20.28 -19.12 34.68
C THR A 397 -19.28 -17.97 34.70
N ASP A 398 -18.57 -17.76 33.59
CA ASP A 398 -17.54 -16.73 33.47
C ASP A 398 -18.19 -15.35 33.34
N ALA A 399 -17.98 -14.51 34.36
CA ALA A 399 -18.40 -13.12 34.35
C ALA A 399 -17.32 -12.26 33.69
N GLY A 400 -17.73 -11.25 32.93
CA GLY A 400 -16.80 -10.41 32.20
C GLY A 400 -17.46 -9.48 31.20
N THR A 401 -16.65 -8.63 30.60
CA THR A 401 -17.01 -7.79 29.46
C THR A 401 -16.29 -8.34 28.23
N PHE A 402 -17.05 -8.49 27.15
CA PHE A 402 -16.61 -9.03 25.87
C PHE A 402 -17.06 -8.09 24.77
N TYR A 403 -16.32 -8.06 23.67
CA TYR A 403 -16.66 -7.23 22.51
C TYR A 403 -16.84 -8.13 21.30
N ILE A 404 -17.82 -7.80 20.47
CA ILE A 404 -18.08 -8.46 19.20
C ILE A 404 -18.14 -7.42 18.10
N ASP A 405 -17.72 -7.81 16.91
CA ASP A 405 -17.68 -6.96 15.74
C ASP A 405 -17.76 -7.78 14.45
N ASP A 406 -18.03 -7.12 13.32
CA ASP A 406 -17.99 -7.69 11.96
C ASP A 406 -18.70 -9.05 11.84
N ILE A 407 -19.98 -9.11 12.21
CA ILE A 407 -20.79 -10.33 12.08
C ILE A 407 -21.30 -10.41 10.64
N GLU A 408 -21.04 -11.51 9.93
CA GLU A 408 -21.49 -11.64 8.54
C GLU A 408 -21.78 -13.08 8.12
N GLN A 409 -22.67 -13.22 7.15
CA GLN A 409 -22.97 -14.50 6.52
C GLN A 409 -21.87 -14.84 5.49
N VAL A 410 -21.41 -16.09 5.48
CA VAL A 410 -20.37 -16.57 4.57
C VAL A 410 -20.68 -17.98 4.06
N ALA A 411 -20.10 -18.34 2.91
CA ALA A 411 -20.37 -19.58 2.19
C ALA A 411 -19.95 -20.88 2.91
N GLY A 412 -19.34 -20.80 4.08
CA GLY A 412 -18.65 -21.91 4.74
C GLY A 412 -17.36 -21.45 5.39
N ASP A 413 -16.68 -22.34 6.11
CA ASP A 413 -15.26 -22.18 6.44
C ASP A 413 -14.41 -22.33 5.16
N THR A 414 -14.50 -21.33 4.27
CA THR A 414 -13.57 -21.18 3.16
C THR A 414 -12.34 -20.51 3.76
N GLY A 415 -11.54 -21.27 4.51
CA GLY A 415 -10.37 -20.72 5.19
C GLY A 415 -9.55 -19.91 4.20
N GLY A 416 -9.56 -18.57 4.32
CA GLY A 416 -8.85 -17.64 3.45
C GLY A 416 -8.94 -17.86 1.93
N PRO A 417 -8.21 -17.05 1.15
CA PRO A 417 -7.82 -17.46 -0.19
C PRO A 417 -6.96 -18.73 -0.12
N CYS A 418 -7.41 -19.81 -0.75
CA CYS A 418 -6.71 -21.09 -0.80
C CYS A 418 -6.17 -21.41 -2.21
N THR A 419 -5.24 -22.34 -2.30
CA THR A 419 -4.60 -22.83 -3.53
C THR A 419 -5.14 -24.23 -3.88
N PRO A 420 -5.83 -24.42 -5.01
CA PRO A 420 -6.28 -25.75 -5.43
C PRO A 420 -5.12 -26.63 -5.90
N GLU A 421 -4.95 -27.80 -5.29
CA GLU A 421 -3.85 -28.73 -5.58
C GLU A 421 -4.32 -29.89 -6.47
N THR A 422 -4.40 -29.67 -7.78
CA THR A 422 -5.06 -30.63 -8.69
C THR A 422 -4.25 -31.89 -9.03
N THR A 423 -3.04 -32.02 -8.49
CA THR A 423 -2.11 -33.10 -8.85
C THR A 423 -1.96 -34.05 -7.66
N GLU A 424 -2.56 -35.24 -7.74
CA GLU A 424 -2.59 -36.20 -6.63
C GLU A 424 -2.21 -37.60 -7.11
N SER A 425 -1.42 -38.33 -6.32
CA SER A 425 -1.01 -39.71 -6.60
C SER A 425 -0.81 -40.52 -5.33
N ILE A 426 -1.27 -41.78 -5.37
CA ILE A 426 -0.97 -42.81 -4.36
C ILE A 426 0.06 -43.84 -4.86
N ALA A 427 0.63 -43.62 -6.04
CA ALA A 427 1.70 -44.46 -6.55
C ALA A 427 3.01 -44.10 -5.86
N ALA A 428 3.80 -45.10 -5.52
CA ALA A 428 4.97 -44.91 -4.69
C ALA A 428 6.09 -44.09 -5.35
N ALA A 429 6.11 -44.02 -6.68
CA ALA A 429 7.13 -43.30 -7.45
C ALA A 429 6.91 -41.77 -7.43
N ASP A 430 5.67 -41.32 -7.25
CA ASP A 430 5.25 -39.92 -7.33
C ASP A 430 4.20 -39.57 -6.26
N LEU A 431 4.26 -40.27 -5.12
CA LEU A 431 3.32 -40.14 -4.01
C LEU A 431 3.12 -38.66 -3.67
N ASN A 432 1.87 -38.20 -3.78
CA ASN A 432 1.46 -36.84 -3.47
C ASN A 432 -0.03 -36.85 -3.08
N ILE A 433 -0.33 -36.84 -1.78
CA ILE A 433 -1.71 -36.86 -1.28
C ILE A 433 -2.07 -35.46 -0.79
N THR A 434 -2.99 -34.81 -1.52
CA THR A 434 -3.44 -33.41 -1.34
C THR A 434 -4.94 -33.28 -1.06
N PHE A 435 -5.69 -34.39 -1.08
CA PHE A 435 -7.15 -34.46 -0.84
C PHE A 435 -8.07 -33.66 -1.78
N GLN A 436 -7.51 -32.98 -2.78
CA GLN A 436 -8.26 -32.08 -3.66
C GLN A 436 -9.05 -32.82 -4.74
N THR A 437 -8.46 -33.86 -5.34
CA THR A 437 -9.00 -34.45 -6.60
C THR A 437 -9.42 -35.89 -6.47
N ASN A 438 -8.75 -36.64 -5.60
CA ASN A 438 -9.04 -38.01 -5.28
C ASN A 438 -9.02 -38.19 -3.76
N THR A 439 -9.57 -39.31 -3.31
CA THR A 439 -9.47 -39.69 -1.91
C THR A 439 -8.63 -40.96 -1.82
N PRO A 440 -7.49 -40.93 -1.11
CA PRO A 440 -6.73 -42.14 -0.91
C PRO A 440 -7.58 -43.15 -0.12
N PRO A 441 -7.37 -44.47 -0.32
CA PRO A 441 -8.07 -45.49 0.41
C PRO A 441 -7.59 -45.50 1.87
N VAL A 442 -8.28 -44.72 2.70
CA VAL A 442 -8.00 -44.60 4.13
C VAL A 442 -8.63 -45.76 4.89
N ILE A 443 -7.83 -46.39 5.76
CA ILE A 443 -8.26 -47.41 6.71
C ILE A 443 -8.22 -46.77 8.10
N GLU A 444 -9.39 -46.66 8.71
CA GLU A 444 -9.57 -46.12 10.06
C GLU A 444 -9.31 -47.20 11.12
N ASP A 445 -8.35 -46.97 12.02
CA ASP A 445 -8.11 -47.81 13.20
C ASP A 445 -8.31 -46.99 14.48
N ASN A 446 -9.56 -46.98 14.94
CA ASN A 446 -10.05 -46.23 16.11
C ASN A 446 -10.02 -44.69 15.98
N VAL A 447 -9.98 -44.19 14.75
CA VAL A 447 -10.16 -42.78 14.39
C VAL A 447 -11.36 -42.64 13.45
N ALA A 448 -11.88 -41.43 13.23
CA ALA A 448 -12.63 -41.10 12.02
C ALA A 448 -11.76 -40.24 11.12
N PHE A 449 -11.91 -40.45 9.83
CA PHE A 449 -11.31 -39.61 8.81
C PHE A 449 -12.39 -38.92 7.98
N SER A 450 -12.16 -37.66 7.66
CA SER A 450 -12.86 -36.95 6.60
C SER A 450 -11.86 -36.05 5.88
N TRP A 451 -12.18 -35.60 4.67
CA TRP A 451 -11.45 -34.50 4.04
C TRP A 451 -12.40 -33.31 3.95
N ILE A 452 -11.91 -32.14 4.36
CA ILE A 452 -12.69 -30.93 4.54
C ILE A 452 -12.01 -29.77 3.82
N ASP A 453 -12.68 -28.64 3.71
CA ASP A 453 -12.01 -27.38 3.38
C ASP A 453 -10.94 -27.06 4.44
N ASN A 454 -9.80 -26.55 4.00
CA ASN A 454 -8.70 -26.21 4.90
C ASN A 454 -9.13 -25.08 5.85
N PRO A 455 -9.24 -25.34 7.17
CA PRO A 455 -9.72 -24.33 8.13
C PRO A 455 -8.69 -23.21 8.40
N ASP A 456 -7.47 -23.31 7.84
CA ASP A 456 -6.39 -22.34 8.04
C ASP A 456 -5.59 -22.12 6.72
N ALA A 457 -6.29 -22.00 5.58
CA ALA A 457 -5.63 -21.82 4.28
C ALA A 457 -5.03 -20.43 4.06
N ALA A 458 -5.39 -19.45 4.88
CA ALA A 458 -4.74 -18.13 4.90
C ALA A 458 -3.32 -18.18 5.53
N GLY A 459 -2.99 -19.26 6.25
CA GLY A 459 -1.72 -19.43 6.93
C GLY A 459 -0.53 -19.62 5.97
N PRO A 460 0.70 -19.25 6.37
CA PRO A 460 1.86 -19.24 5.48
C PRO A 460 2.41 -20.63 5.13
N ILE A 461 1.96 -21.70 5.79
CA ILE A 461 2.56 -23.05 5.67
C ILE A 461 1.70 -23.97 4.82
N ASN A 462 0.38 -23.99 5.05
CA ASN A 462 -0.53 -24.80 4.25
C ASN A 462 -1.65 -23.95 3.66
N THR A 463 -1.46 -23.54 2.42
CA THR A 463 -2.44 -22.75 1.66
C THR A 463 -3.39 -23.61 0.85
N SER A 464 -3.37 -24.95 0.97
CA SER A 464 -4.20 -25.85 0.17
C SER A 464 -5.69 -25.62 0.41
N CYS A 465 -6.53 -25.93 -0.57
CA CYS A 465 -7.98 -25.81 -0.39
C CYS A 465 -8.62 -26.98 0.38
N LYS A 466 -8.00 -28.17 0.38
CA LYS A 466 -8.55 -29.38 1.02
C LYS A 466 -7.51 -30.04 1.89
N VAL A 467 -7.92 -30.52 3.05
CA VAL A 467 -7.04 -31.21 4.01
C VAL A 467 -7.71 -32.46 4.57
N GLY A 468 -6.89 -33.41 5.03
CA GLY A 468 -7.37 -34.57 5.76
C GLY A 468 -7.60 -34.25 7.23
N GLN A 469 -8.83 -34.41 7.72
CA GLN A 469 -9.20 -34.32 9.13
C GLN A 469 -9.22 -35.71 9.78
N VAL A 470 -8.56 -35.85 10.92
CA VAL A 470 -8.55 -37.08 11.73
C VAL A 470 -9.05 -36.77 13.13
N THR A 471 -10.15 -37.40 13.54
CA THR A 471 -10.72 -37.28 14.89
C THR A 471 -10.52 -38.58 15.68
N ARG A 472 -9.98 -38.45 16.89
CA ARG A 472 -9.79 -39.58 17.82
C ARG A 472 -10.97 -39.68 18.80
N PHE A 473 -11.40 -40.89 19.17
CA PHE A 473 -12.65 -41.07 19.96
C PHE A 473 -12.54 -41.84 21.27
N ASN A 474 -11.49 -42.64 21.49
CA ASN A 474 -11.45 -43.62 22.57
C ASN A 474 -10.26 -43.46 23.54
N ASN A 475 -9.51 -42.35 23.46
CA ASN A 475 -8.31 -42.08 24.25
C ASN A 475 -7.28 -43.23 24.23
N SER A 476 -7.18 -44.00 23.14
CA SER A 476 -6.19 -45.09 23.06
C SER A 476 -4.86 -44.56 22.52
N PRO A 477 -3.71 -44.82 23.17
CA PRO A 477 -2.41 -44.26 22.78
C PRO A 477 -1.88 -44.68 21.41
N PHE A 478 -2.59 -45.58 20.71
CA PHE A 478 -2.17 -46.19 19.44
C PHE A 478 -3.21 -46.04 18.32
N ASP A 479 -4.17 -45.13 18.47
CA ASP A 479 -5.12 -44.84 17.39
C ASP A 479 -4.37 -44.33 16.17
N ASN A 480 -4.73 -44.84 14.99
CA ASN A 480 -3.99 -44.57 13.77
C ASN A 480 -4.85 -44.54 12.52
N LEU A 481 -4.28 -43.91 11.51
CA LEU A 481 -4.77 -43.87 10.14
C LEU A 481 -3.84 -44.72 9.27
N GLN A 482 -4.36 -45.52 8.35
CA GLN A 482 -3.53 -46.26 7.39
C GLN A 482 -3.92 -45.97 5.95
N ILE A 483 -2.91 -45.96 5.07
CA ILE A 483 -3.08 -45.77 3.63
C ILE A 483 -2.27 -46.85 2.90
N ASP A 484 -2.95 -47.67 2.11
CA ASP A 484 -2.32 -48.66 1.23
C ASP A 484 -1.90 -47.98 -0.08
N LEU A 485 -0.62 -48.09 -0.44
CA LEU A 485 -0.06 -47.53 -1.67
C LEU A 485 -0.17 -48.52 -2.83
N ALA A 486 -0.20 -47.99 -4.06
CA ALA A 486 -0.33 -48.82 -5.26
C ALA A 486 0.89 -49.74 -5.50
N ASP A 487 2.08 -49.27 -5.13
CA ASP A 487 3.37 -49.95 -5.33
C ASP A 487 4.28 -49.73 -4.10
N LYS A 488 5.48 -50.34 -4.11
CA LYS A 488 6.45 -50.19 -3.02
C LYS A 488 7.32 -48.94 -3.19
N LEU A 489 7.50 -48.22 -2.08
CA LEU A 489 8.39 -47.05 -1.95
C LEU A 489 9.85 -47.41 -2.21
N ASP A 490 10.50 -46.60 -3.05
CA ASP A 490 11.91 -46.72 -3.42
C ASP A 490 12.70 -45.49 -2.96
N PHE A 491 13.37 -45.61 -1.80
CA PHE A 491 14.24 -44.57 -1.27
C PHE A 491 15.66 -44.58 -1.88
N ASN A 492 15.88 -45.27 -3.01
CA ASN A 492 17.08 -45.03 -3.83
C ASN A 492 16.91 -43.82 -4.75
N THR A 493 15.67 -43.40 -4.99
CA THR A 493 15.28 -42.27 -5.85
C THR A 493 14.48 -41.22 -5.09
N SER A 494 14.42 -41.31 -3.76
CA SER A 494 13.82 -40.32 -2.87
C SER A 494 14.52 -40.38 -1.52
N GLU A 495 14.58 -39.26 -0.81
CA GLU A 495 15.27 -39.12 0.48
C GLU A 495 14.34 -39.42 1.65
N GLY A 496 13.03 -39.28 1.45
CA GLY A 496 12.05 -39.59 2.48
C GLY A 496 10.63 -39.20 2.12
N ILE A 497 9.81 -39.00 3.15
CA ILE A 497 8.43 -38.50 3.05
C ILE A 497 8.33 -37.21 3.85
N LYS A 498 7.60 -36.24 3.32
CA LYS A 498 7.17 -35.05 4.06
C LYS A 498 5.65 -35.00 4.18
N MET A 499 5.17 -34.31 5.21
CA MET A 499 3.75 -34.15 5.52
C MET A 499 3.53 -32.87 6.30
N LYS A 500 2.55 -32.06 5.92
CA LYS A 500 2.08 -30.93 6.71
C LYS A 500 1.08 -31.42 7.75
N VAL A 501 1.20 -30.95 8.99
CA VAL A 501 0.32 -31.33 10.11
C VAL A 501 -0.08 -30.08 10.89
N TRP A 502 -1.38 -29.93 11.12
CA TRP A 502 -1.94 -28.97 12.08
C TRP A 502 -2.40 -29.73 13.32
N SER A 503 -2.07 -29.20 14.50
CA SER A 503 -2.43 -29.81 15.77
C SER A 503 -2.93 -28.79 16.79
N PRO A 504 -4.01 -29.08 17.55
CA PRO A 504 -4.47 -28.22 18.63
C PRO A 504 -3.56 -28.31 19.88
N VAL A 505 -2.56 -29.18 19.87
CA VAL A 505 -1.61 -29.38 20.97
C VAL A 505 -0.21 -29.03 20.50
N ALA A 506 0.48 -28.17 21.24
CA ALA A 506 1.86 -27.80 20.92
C ALA A 506 2.80 -29.00 21.10
N ASN A 507 3.82 -29.09 20.26
CA ASN A 507 4.83 -30.15 20.29
C ASN A 507 4.21 -31.56 20.21
N THR A 508 3.24 -31.74 19.30
CA THR A 508 2.53 -33.02 19.15
C THR A 508 3.44 -34.07 18.51
N PRO A 509 3.64 -35.24 19.16
CA PRO A 509 4.39 -36.34 18.56
C PRO A 509 3.59 -37.02 17.44
N VAL A 510 4.12 -37.02 16.22
CA VAL A 510 3.51 -37.66 15.04
C VAL A 510 4.43 -38.77 14.52
N LEU A 511 4.01 -40.02 14.70
CA LEU A 511 4.76 -41.19 14.24
C LEU A 511 4.30 -41.57 12.83
N LEU A 512 5.23 -41.58 11.88
CA LEU A 512 5.03 -42.19 10.57
C LEU A 512 5.71 -43.56 10.56
N LYS A 513 4.91 -44.60 10.29
CA LYS A 513 5.37 -45.98 10.15
C LYS A 513 5.09 -46.46 8.73
N LEU A 514 6.12 -47.00 8.09
CA LEU A 514 6.02 -47.67 6.79
C LEU A 514 6.01 -49.17 6.99
N GLU A 515 5.04 -49.86 6.39
CA GLU A 515 4.91 -51.31 6.48
C GLU A 515 4.82 -51.97 5.09
N GLU A 516 5.11 -53.27 5.04
CA GLU A 516 4.79 -54.10 3.88
C GLU A 516 3.39 -54.73 4.02
N ILE A 517 2.53 -54.49 3.03
CA ILE A 517 1.21 -55.13 2.95
C ILE A 517 1.38 -56.65 2.97
N GLY A 518 0.72 -57.30 3.93
CA GLY A 518 0.78 -58.75 4.14
C GLY A 518 1.96 -59.24 4.98
N ASN A 519 2.86 -58.35 5.41
CA ASN A 519 4.00 -58.67 6.28
C ASN A 519 4.28 -57.55 7.30
N PRO A 520 3.45 -57.39 8.35
CA PRO A 520 3.57 -56.29 9.32
C PRO A 520 4.83 -56.36 10.19
N SER A 521 5.62 -57.43 10.09
CA SER A 521 6.94 -57.52 10.75
C SER A 521 8.06 -56.85 9.95
N ASN A 522 7.80 -56.48 8.69
CA ASN A 522 8.71 -55.70 7.86
C ASN A 522 8.25 -54.24 7.85
N PHE A 523 8.85 -53.43 8.73
CA PHE A 523 8.48 -52.03 8.89
C PHE A 523 9.68 -51.16 9.29
N VAL A 524 9.52 -49.86 9.09
CA VAL A 524 10.36 -48.79 9.64
C VAL A 524 9.46 -47.70 10.20
N GLU A 525 9.87 -47.04 11.28
CA GLU A 525 9.08 -46.00 11.92
C GLU A 525 9.98 -44.83 12.35
N ILE A 526 9.48 -43.62 12.14
CA ILE A 526 10.18 -42.38 12.46
C ILE A 526 9.19 -41.46 13.17
N LEU A 527 9.62 -40.91 14.30
CA LEU A 527 8.84 -39.99 15.12
C LEU A 527 9.31 -38.57 14.86
N GLN A 528 8.38 -37.70 14.50
CA GLN A 528 8.59 -36.25 14.45
C GLN A 528 7.67 -35.54 15.43
N THR A 529 7.89 -34.24 15.62
CA THR A 529 7.12 -33.43 16.57
C THR A 529 6.71 -32.12 15.89
N THR A 530 5.44 -31.73 16.01
CA THR A 530 4.94 -30.45 15.48
C THR A 530 5.49 -29.26 16.27
N GLY A 531 5.23 -28.03 15.78
CA GLY A 531 5.59 -26.78 16.44
C GLY A 531 4.55 -26.31 17.47
N ALA A 532 4.16 -25.04 17.37
CA ALA A 532 3.16 -24.43 18.26
C ALA A 532 1.76 -25.07 18.08
N ALA A 533 0.92 -24.97 19.11
CA ALA A 533 -0.49 -25.37 19.02
C ALA A 533 -1.22 -24.49 18.00
N ASN A 534 -2.26 -25.04 17.37
CA ASN A 534 -3.13 -24.37 16.41
C ASN A 534 -2.39 -23.77 15.20
N THR A 535 -1.28 -24.38 14.78
CA THR A 535 -0.51 -23.96 13.59
C THR A 535 -0.13 -25.17 12.75
N TRP A 536 -0.04 -24.98 11.43
CA TRP A 536 0.55 -25.95 10.53
C TRP A 536 2.06 -26.11 10.78
N THR A 537 2.59 -27.31 10.61
CA THR A 537 4.03 -27.61 10.62
C THR A 537 4.33 -28.62 9.52
N GLU A 538 5.31 -28.36 8.65
CA GLU A 538 5.83 -29.38 7.72
C GLU A 538 6.80 -30.31 8.48
N LEU A 539 6.50 -31.60 8.46
CA LEU A 539 7.30 -32.66 9.10
C LEU A 539 8.02 -33.46 8.03
N THR A 540 9.32 -33.70 8.27
CA THR A 540 10.19 -34.44 7.35
C THR A 540 10.60 -35.78 7.98
N TYR A 541 10.44 -36.87 7.23
CA TYR A 541 10.75 -38.24 7.65
C TYR A 541 11.79 -38.87 6.72
N ASP A 542 13.03 -38.90 7.16
CA ASP A 542 14.18 -39.32 6.33
C ASP A 542 14.34 -40.85 6.35
N PHE A 543 14.28 -41.48 5.18
CA PHE A 543 14.43 -42.93 5.06
C PHE A 543 15.72 -43.28 4.34
N ALA A 544 16.51 -44.19 4.93
CA ALA A 544 17.74 -44.64 4.31
C ALA A 544 17.45 -45.45 3.04
N ALA A 545 18.26 -45.24 2.00
CA ALA A 545 18.21 -46.03 0.78
C ALA A 545 18.34 -47.54 1.08
N THR A 546 17.44 -48.34 0.49
CA THR A 546 17.43 -49.80 0.64
C THR A 546 17.64 -50.47 -0.71
N ALA A 547 18.37 -51.58 -0.77
CA ALA A 547 18.72 -52.22 -2.05
C ALA A 547 17.51 -52.72 -2.89
N THR A 548 16.31 -52.78 -2.31
CA THR A 548 15.05 -53.14 -2.99
C THR A 548 13.88 -52.43 -2.32
N PRO A 549 12.89 -51.90 -3.06
CA PRO A 549 11.67 -51.31 -2.48
C PRO A 549 10.96 -52.28 -1.52
N GLN A 550 10.63 -51.82 -0.31
CA GLN A 550 10.15 -52.71 0.77
C GLN A 550 8.72 -52.45 1.24
N PHE A 551 8.31 -51.18 1.30
CA PHE A 551 7.10 -50.74 2.01
C PHE A 551 6.06 -50.18 1.05
N ASN A 552 4.79 -50.49 1.28
CA ASN A 552 3.66 -50.02 0.47
C ASN A 552 2.43 -49.72 1.32
N LYS A 553 2.62 -49.46 2.61
CA LYS A 553 1.59 -49.00 3.53
C LYS A 553 2.16 -47.88 4.40
N LEU A 554 1.41 -46.80 4.53
CA LEU A 554 1.63 -45.73 5.49
C LEU A 554 0.73 -45.96 6.71
N VAL A 555 1.27 -45.83 7.91
CA VAL A 555 0.53 -45.87 9.17
C VAL A 555 0.92 -44.64 9.98
N ILE A 556 -0.04 -43.77 10.26
CA ILE A 556 0.18 -42.44 10.86
C ILE A 556 -0.50 -42.41 12.23
N PHE A 557 0.27 -42.05 13.26
CA PHE A 557 -0.23 -41.86 14.63
C PHE A 557 -0.11 -40.39 15.02
N PHE A 558 -1.24 -39.72 15.19
CA PHE A 558 -1.27 -38.35 15.71
C PHE A 558 -1.27 -38.38 17.24
N ASN A 559 -0.41 -37.57 17.85
CA ASN A 559 -0.19 -37.53 19.29
C ASN A 559 0.14 -38.91 19.88
N PHE A 560 1.15 -39.54 19.28
CA PHE A 560 1.58 -40.90 19.56
C PHE A 560 1.86 -41.13 21.05
N ASN A 561 1.41 -42.29 21.56
CA ASN A 561 1.57 -42.72 22.94
C ASN A 561 0.85 -41.83 23.98
N VAL A 562 -0.09 -41.00 23.52
CA VAL A 562 -0.97 -40.17 24.35
C VAL A 562 -2.42 -40.55 24.05
N GLY A 563 -3.22 -40.76 25.09
CA GLY A 563 -4.65 -41.00 24.94
C GLY A 563 -5.43 -39.69 24.99
N ASP A 564 -6.00 -39.28 23.87
CA ASP A 564 -6.89 -38.13 23.79
C ASP A 564 -8.05 -38.33 22.79
N ALA A 565 -8.90 -37.31 22.67
CA ALA A 565 -10.04 -37.27 21.76
C ALA A 565 -9.97 -36.02 20.86
N SER A 566 -8.75 -35.59 20.54
CA SER A 566 -8.49 -34.38 19.75
C SER A 566 -8.69 -34.64 18.26
N THR A 567 -8.89 -33.56 17.51
CA THR A 567 -8.89 -33.55 16.05
C THR A 567 -7.58 -32.97 15.53
N TYR A 568 -7.03 -33.59 14.48
CA TYR A 568 -5.81 -33.17 13.79
C TYR A 568 -6.11 -32.99 12.31
N TYR A 569 -5.33 -32.14 11.64
CA TYR A 569 -5.35 -32.02 10.19
C TYR A 569 -3.99 -32.37 9.61
N PHE A 570 -3.98 -32.97 8.43
CA PHE A 570 -2.76 -33.24 7.70
C PHE A 570 -2.97 -33.10 6.20
N ASP A 571 -1.87 -32.82 5.51
CA ASP A 571 -1.88 -32.56 4.09
C ASP A 571 -0.48 -32.72 3.46
N ASP A 572 -0.41 -32.64 2.14
CA ASP A 572 0.82 -32.70 1.35
C ASP A 572 1.72 -33.88 1.75
N LEU A 573 1.10 -35.06 1.90
CA LEU A 573 1.82 -36.29 2.21
C LEU A 573 2.49 -36.79 0.92
N MET A 574 3.77 -36.46 0.77
CA MET A 574 4.52 -36.71 -0.47
C MET A 574 5.93 -37.24 -0.22
N VAL A 575 6.48 -37.94 -1.20
CA VAL A 575 7.93 -38.21 -1.22
C VAL A 575 8.71 -36.92 -1.47
N TYR A 576 9.93 -36.82 -0.97
CA TYR A 576 10.84 -35.71 -1.28
C TYR A 576 12.26 -36.25 -1.59
N GLY A 577 13.11 -35.43 -2.19
CA GLY A 577 14.44 -35.82 -2.67
C GLY A 577 14.47 -36.05 -4.17
N SER A 578 15.57 -36.64 -4.68
CA SER A 578 15.89 -36.79 -6.11
C SER A 578 14.95 -37.73 -6.89
N GLY A 579 13.69 -37.32 -7.06
CA GLY A 579 12.70 -38.04 -7.86
C GLY A 579 11.22 -37.79 -7.58
N GLY A 580 10.82 -36.80 -6.78
CA GLY A 580 9.39 -36.55 -6.58
C GLY A 580 9.10 -35.24 -5.87
N GLY A 581 8.76 -34.22 -6.65
CA GLY A 581 8.07 -33.02 -6.19
C GLY A 581 7.06 -32.65 -7.25
N GLY A 582 5.78 -32.52 -6.91
CA GLY A 582 4.66 -32.36 -7.84
C GLY A 582 4.60 -31.03 -8.61
N GLY A 583 5.72 -30.44 -8.98
CA GLY A 583 5.80 -29.24 -9.82
C GLY A 583 6.63 -29.48 -11.10
N THR A 584 6.40 -28.68 -12.13
CA THR A 584 7.30 -28.60 -13.27
C THR A 584 8.43 -27.62 -12.94
N CYS A 585 9.64 -28.15 -12.72
CA CYS A 585 10.85 -27.35 -12.76
C CYS A 585 10.97 -26.62 -14.12
N VAL A 586 11.71 -25.52 -14.16
CA VAL A 586 11.98 -24.74 -15.37
C VAL A 586 13.30 -25.20 -15.99
N PRO A 587 13.29 -25.78 -17.20
CA PRO A 587 14.54 -26.15 -17.89
C PRO A 587 15.27 -24.89 -18.36
N GLU A 588 16.51 -24.72 -17.92
CA GLU A 588 17.33 -23.57 -18.30
C GLU A 588 18.06 -23.83 -19.62
N THR A 589 17.81 -22.99 -20.61
CA THR A 589 18.28 -23.23 -21.99
C THR A 589 19.50 -22.39 -22.37
N SER A 590 19.89 -21.45 -21.52
CA SER A 590 21.07 -20.61 -21.68
C SER A 590 22.11 -20.97 -20.62
N GLU A 591 23.29 -21.39 -21.05
CA GLU A 591 24.39 -21.76 -20.15
C GLU A 591 25.73 -21.46 -20.84
N SER A 592 26.66 -20.86 -20.11
CA SER A 592 28.01 -20.55 -20.59
C SER A 592 29.05 -20.65 -19.48
N ILE A 593 30.22 -21.18 -19.83
CA ILE A 593 31.41 -21.20 -18.98
C ILE A 593 32.46 -20.17 -19.43
N ALA A 594 32.15 -19.35 -20.44
CA ALA A 594 33.08 -18.32 -20.89
C ALA A 594 33.01 -17.12 -19.95
N ALA A 595 34.16 -16.51 -19.68
CA ALA A 595 34.27 -15.48 -18.65
C ALA A 595 33.49 -14.19 -18.98
N ALA A 596 33.20 -13.93 -20.25
CA ALA A 596 32.48 -12.73 -20.70
C ALA A 596 30.96 -12.81 -20.54
N ASP A 597 30.40 -14.03 -20.47
CA ASP A 597 28.96 -14.30 -20.39
C ASP A 597 28.67 -15.45 -19.42
N LEU A 598 29.49 -15.58 -18.37
CA LEU A 598 29.43 -16.68 -17.41
C LEU A 598 28.01 -16.86 -16.89
N ASN A 599 27.47 -18.06 -17.06
CA ASN A 599 26.16 -18.48 -16.60
C ASN A 599 26.15 -20.01 -16.44
N ILE A 600 26.46 -20.51 -15.25
CA ILE A 600 26.53 -21.96 -14.96
C ILE A 600 25.23 -22.38 -14.28
N THR A 601 24.41 -23.15 -15.00
CA THR A 601 23.08 -23.64 -14.59
C THR A 601 23.01 -25.16 -14.43
N PHE A 602 24.09 -25.87 -14.79
CA PHE A 602 24.19 -27.34 -14.73
C PHE A 602 23.20 -28.12 -15.63
N GLN A 603 22.41 -27.44 -16.46
CA GLN A 603 21.36 -28.05 -17.27
C GLN A 603 21.89 -28.74 -18.54
N THR A 604 22.85 -28.12 -19.24
CA THR A 604 23.27 -28.52 -20.59
C THR A 604 24.79 -28.63 -20.78
N ASN A 605 25.59 -27.91 -19.99
CA ASN A 605 27.01 -27.70 -20.21
C ASN A 605 27.77 -27.63 -18.88
N THR A 606 27.77 -28.75 -18.15
CA THR A 606 28.41 -28.84 -16.84
C THR A 606 29.92 -28.57 -16.91
N PRO A 607 30.43 -27.56 -16.18
CA PRO A 607 31.85 -27.28 -16.14
C PRO A 607 32.63 -28.43 -15.49
N ALA A 608 33.91 -28.56 -15.86
CA ALA A 608 34.79 -29.50 -15.17
C ALA A 608 35.07 -29.00 -13.74
N ILE A 609 34.48 -29.65 -12.74
CA ILE A 609 34.67 -29.34 -11.33
C ILE A 609 35.92 -30.06 -10.79
N ILE A 610 36.78 -29.30 -10.11
CA ILE A 610 37.91 -29.84 -9.34
C ILE A 610 37.45 -30.00 -7.90
N GLU A 611 37.35 -31.25 -7.46
CA GLU A 611 36.97 -31.63 -6.09
C GLU A 611 38.19 -31.53 -5.16
N ASP A 612 38.15 -30.61 -4.20
CA ASP A 612 39.13 -30.51 -3.12
C ASP A 612 38.46 -30.80 -1.78
N ASN A 613 38.37 -32.10 -1.46
CA ASN A 613 37.72 -32.66 -0.27
C ASN A 613 36.20 -32.41 -0.16
N THR A 614 35.60 -31.76 -1.15
CA THR A 614 34.16 -31.67 -1.39
C THR A 614 33.85 -32.46 -2.66
N GLY A 615 32.97 -33.46 -2.57
CA GLY A 615 32.46 -34.18 -3.74
C GLY A 615 31.44 -33.35 -4.50
N PHE A 616 31.45 -33.49 -5.82
CA PHE A 616 30.49 -32.82 -6.67
C PHE A 616 29.63 -33.85 -7.42
N SER A 617 28.35 -33.53 -7.58
CA SER A 617 27.45 -34.24 -8.50
C SER A 617 26.46 -33.23 -9.07
N TRP A 618 26.13 -33.32 -10.35
CA TRP A 618 24.97 -32.59 -10.88
C TRP A 618 23.75 -33.50 -10.75
N ILE A 619 22.67 -32.99 -10.19
CA ILE A 619 21.47 -33.77 -9.88
C ILE A 619 20.21 -33.02 -10.34
N ASP A 620 19.06 -33.70 -10.34
CA ASP A 620 17.77 -33.00 -10.39
C ASP A 620 17.65 -32.08 -9.17
N ASN A 621 17.15 -30.86 -9.37
CA ASN A 621 16.94 -29.92 -8.28
C ASN A 621 16.03 -30.57 -7.22
N PRO A 622 16.48 -30.76 -5.97
CA PRO A 622 15.67 -31.38 -4.93
C PRO A 622 14.62 -30.42 -4.34
N ASP A 623 14.72 -29.12 -4.62
CA ASP A 623 13.85 -28.06 -4.09
C ASP A 623 13.62 -26.98 -5.15
N PHE A 624 12.73 -27.24 -6.13
CA PHE A 624 12.39 -26.29 -7.20
C PHE A 624 11.02 -25.61 -7.02
N ALA A 625 10.31 -25.90 -5.93
CA ALA A 625 8.96 -25.40 -5.70
C ALA A 625 8.94 -23.98 -5.10
N GLY A 626 10.08 -23.49 -4.60
CA GLY A 626 10.23 -22.14 -4.05
C GLY A 626 10.50 -21.06 -5.11
N PRO A 627 10.28 -19.77 -4.78
CA PRO A 627 10.40 -18.67 -5.75
C PRO A 627 11.84 -18.33 -6.16
N VAL A 628 12.85 -18.75 -5.38
CA VAL A 628 14.25 -18.31 -5.58
C VAL A 628 14.96 -19.15 -6.64
N ASN A 629 14.79 -20.48 -6.61
CA ASN A 629 15.38 -21.36 -7.60
C ASN A 629 14.34 -22.38 -8.08
N THR A 630 13.91 -22.24 -9.34
CA THR A 630 12.94 -23.12 -9.99
C THR A 630 13.61 -24.02 -11.04
N SER A 631 14.94 -24.02 -11.14
CA SER A 631 15.70 -24.75 -12.14
C SER A 631 15.47 -26.26 -12.06
N CYS A 632 15.65 -26.97 -13.17
CA CYS A 632 15.55 -28.43 -13.19
C CYS A 632 16.82 -29.14 -12.71
N LYS A 633 17.99 -28.50 -12.78
CA LYS A 633 19.28 -29.12 -12.47
C LYS A 633 20.08 -28.18 -11.60
N VAL A 634 20.81 -28.76 -10.64
CA VAL A 634 21.66 -28.00 -9.71
C VAL A 634 22.97 -28.74 -9.48
N GLY A 635 23.98 -28.02 -9.00
CA GLY A 635 25.19 -28.59 -8.44
C GLY A 635 24.97 -29.05 -7.00
N GLN A 636 25.29 -30.30 -6.68
CA GLN A 636 25.37 -30.83 -5.32
C GLN A 636 26.82 -30.84 -4.85
N ALA A 637 27.06 -30.28 -3.66
CA ALA A 637 28.35 -30.27 -2.99
C ALA A 637 28.26 -31.08 -1.68
N VAL A 638 28.98 -32.20 -1.59
CA VAL A 638 29.01 -33.09 -0.41
C VAL A 638 30.36 -33.00 0.28
N ARG A 639 30.40 -32.53 1.53
CA ARG A 639 31.65 -32.42 2.30
C ARG A 639 31.97 -33.74 3.02
N PHE A 640 33.21 -34.25 2.89
CA PHE A 640 33.53 -35.62 3.31
C PHE A 640 34.45 -35.77 4.54
N ASN A 641 35.21 -34.75 4.94
CA ASN A 641 36.29 -34.92 5.93
C ASN A 641 36.29 -33.89 7.06
N ASN A 642 35.21 -33.12 7.22
CA ASN A 642 35.04 -32.07 8.24
C ASN A 642 36.24 -31.10 8.29
N SER A 643 36.86 -30.76 7.15
CA SER A 643 37.92 -29.77 7.12
C SER A 643 37.34 -28.38 6.86
N PRO A 644 37.74 -27.34 7.62
CA PRO A 644 37.17 -25.99 7.49
C PRO A 644 37.43 -25.29 6.14
N PHE A 645 38.20 -25.92 5.24
CA PHE A 645 38.64 -25.36 3.95
C PHE A 645 38.27 -26.24 2.76
N ASP A 646 37.33 -27.18 2.93
CA ASP A 646 36.85 -28.01 1.81
C ASP A 646 36.16 -27.12 0.77
N ASN A 647 36.47 -27.35 -0.50
CA ASN A 647 36.02 -26.48 -1.58
C ASN A 647 35.79 -27.22 -2.91
N LEU A 648 35.09 -26.53 -3.81
CA LEU A 648 34.99 -26.87 -5.23
C LEU A 648 35.67 -25.78 -6.05
N GLN A 649 36.34 -26.16 -7.14
CA GLN A 649 37.00 -25.19 -8.03
C GLN A 649 36.55 -25.35 -9.47
N ILE A 650 36.48 -24.23 -10.18
CA ILE A 650 36.11 -24.14 -11.59
C ILE A 650 37.15 -23.29 -12.32
N ASP A 651 37.85 -23.90 -13.28
CA ASP A 651 38.81 -23.19 -14.15
C ASP A 651 38.07 -22.62 -15.36
N LEU A 652 38.24 -21.31 -15.60
CA LEU A 652 37.71 -20.62 -16.77
C LEU A 652 38.77 -20.50 -17.88
N ALA A 653 38.34 -20.55 -19.12
CA ALA A 653 39.23 -20.44 -20.29
C ALA A 653 39.86 -19.05 -20.43
N GLU A 654 39.14 -18.01 -20.00
CA GLU A 654 39.55 -16.61 -20.05
C GLU A 654 39.42 -15.96 -18.67
N LYS A 655 40.01 -14.76 -18.50
CA LYS A 655 39.94 -14.02 -17.24
C LYS A 655 38.67 -13.18 -17.18
N LEU A 656 38.05 -13.14 -16.01
CA LEU A 656 36.87 -12.33 -15.70
C LEU A 656 37.21 -10.84 -15.76
N ASP A 657 36.35 -10.07 -16.44
CA ASP A 657 36.49 -8.63 -16.64
C ASP A 657 35.39 -7.84 -15.91
N PHE A 658 35.69 -7.42 -14.67
CA PHE A 658 34.78 -6.59 -13.88
C PHE A 658 34.79 -5.10 -14.25
N ASN A 659 35.33 -4.71 -15.42
CA ASN A 659 34.97 -3.41 -16.02
C ASN A 659 33.67 -3.52 -16.84
N ALA A 660 33.33 -4.74 -17.27
CA ALA A 660 32.15 -5.04 -18.06
C ALA A 660 30.99 -5.62 -17.21
N SER A 661 31.26 -5.93 -15.94
CA SER A 661 30.30 -6.45 -14.95
C SER A 661 30.65 -5.94 -13.55
N GLU A 662 29.68 -5.94 -12.64
CA GLU A 662 29.83 -5.48 -11.24
C GLU A 662 30.20 -6.62 -10.28
N GLY A 663 29.92 -7.88 -10.63
CA GLY A 663 30.25 -9.00 -9.76
C GLY A 663 29.77 -10.35 -10.25
N ILE A 664 29.64 -11.31 -9.31
CA ILE A 664 29.07 -12.64 -9.53
C ILE A 664 27.87 -12.86 -8.60
N LYS A 665 26.78 -13.40 -9.13
CA LYS A 665 25.67 -13.96 -8.36
C LYS A 665 25.74 -15.49 -8.36
N MET A 666 25.21 -16.10 -7.31
CA MET A 666 25.07 -17.55 -7.18
C MET A 666 23.90 -17.87 -6.25
N LYS A 667 23.03 -18.78 -6.66
CA LYS A 667 21.98 -19.32 -5.78
C LYS A 667 22.54 -20.47 -4.96
N VAL A 668 22.21 -20.50 -3.67
CA VAL A 668 22.67 -21.53 -2.74
C VAL A 668 21.52 -21.99 -1.85
N TRP A 669 21.28 -23.29 -1.81
CA TRP A 669 20.47 -23.97 -0.81
C TRP A 669 21.35 -24.52 0.29
N SER A 670 20.95 -24.30 1.56
CA SER A 670 21.70 -24.82 2.70
C SER A 670 20.79 -25.47 3.74
N PRO A 671 21.16 -26.63 4.30
CA PRO A 671 20.44 -27.24 5.43
C PRO A 671 20.69 -26.53 6.76
N ILE A 672 21.58 -25.51 6.78
CA ILE A 672 21.95 -24.76 7.97
C ILE A 672 21.61 -23.29 7.77
N ALA A 673 20.90 -22.69 8.73
CA ALA A 673 20.57 -21.28 8.68
C ALA A 673 21.83 -20.41 8.80
N ASN A 674 21.85 -19.28 8.10
CA ASN A 674 22.95 -18.32 8.09
C ASN A 674 24.31 -18.96 7.73
N THR A 675 24.34 -19.78 6.68
CA THR A 675 25.55 -20.49 6.26
C THR A 675 26.55 -19.55 5.59
N PRO A 676 27.80 -19.45 6.08
CA PRO A 676 28.85 -18.67 5.44
C PRO A 676 29.34 -19.34 4.14
N VAL A 677 29.18 -18.68 3.00
CA VAL A 677 29.63 -19.15 1.68
C VAL A 677 30.68 -18.19 1.13
N LEU A 678 31.94 -18.64 1.08
CA LEU A 678 33.06 -17.86 0.58
C LEU A 678 33.24 -18.12 -0.91
N LEU A 679 33.18 -17.07 -1.73
CA LEU A 679 33.62 -17.10 -3.12
C LEU A 679 35.01 -16.49 -3.20
N LYS A 680 35.96 -17.26 -3.71
CA LYS A 680 37.33 -16.84 -3.99
C LYS A 680 37.58 -16.87 -5.50
N LEU A 681 38.12 -15.78 -6.04
CA LEU A 681 38.62 -15.73 -7.41
C LEU A 681 40.14 -15.76 -7.41
N GLU A 682 40.73 -16.60 -8.24
CA GLU A 682 42.19 -16.82 -8.32
C GLU A 682 42.69 -16.76 -9.78
N GLU A 683 43.96 -16.42 -9.96
CA GLU A 683 44.67 -16.56 -11.24
C GLU A 683 45.28 -17.97 -11.39
N ILE A 684 44.89 -18.69 -12.45
CA ILE A 684 45.49 -19.99 -12.79
C ILE A 684 47.00 -19.82 -13.00
N GLY A 685 47.78 -20.58 -12.23
CA GLY A 685 49.25 -20.54 -12.27
C GLY A 685 49.89 -19.51 -11.34
N ASN A 686 49.11 -18.71 -10.61
CA ASN A 686 49.58 -17.74 -9.63
C ASN A 686 48.62 -17.62 -8.43
N ALA A 687 48.64 -18.62 -7.55
CA ALA A 687 47.78 -18.68 -6.36
C ALA A 687 47.98 -17.51 -5.35
N GLY A 688 49.02 -16.69 -5.51
CA GLY A 688 49.21 -15.46 -4.73
C GLY A 688 48.38 -14.27 -5.21
N ASN A 689 47.73 -14.37 -6.38
CA ASN A 689 46.86 -13.35 -6.93
C ASN A 689 45.39 -13.81 -6.84
N PHE A 690 44.69 -13.32 -5.83
CA PHE A 690 43.30 -13.70 -5.56
C PHE A 690 42.51 -12.58 -4.87
N VAL A 691 41.19 -12.71 -4.89
CA VAL A 691 40.23 -11.91 -4.10
C VAL A 691 39.20 -12.85 -3.48
N GLU A 692 38.71 -12.52 -2.29
CA GLU A 692 37.82 -13.36 -1.48
C GLU A 692 36.68 -12.50 -0.94
N ILE A 693 35.44 -12.96 -1.13
CA ILE A 693 34.24 -12.30 -0.60
C ILE A 693 33.38 -13.35 0.08
N LEU A 694 32.97 -13.06 1.32
CA LEU A 694 32.14 -13.93 2.13
C LEU A 694 30.70 -13.41 2.13
N GLN A 695 29.76 -14.27 1.78
CA GLN A 695 28.33 -14.03 1.93
C GLN A 695 27.71 -15.06 2.87
N THR A 696 26.46 -14.82 3.28
CA THR A 696 25.74 -15.69 4.21
C THR A 696 24.35 -16.00 3.66
N THR A 697 23.94 -17.27 3.68
CA THR A 697 22.58 -17.67 3.29
C THR A 697 21.52 -17.22 4.30
N GLY A 698 20.24 -17.35 3.97
CA GLY A 698 19.12 -17.07 4.86
C GLY A 698 18.75 -18.23 5.80
N ALA A 699 17.46 -18.57 5.84
CA ALA A 699 16.94 -19.67 6.65
C ALA A 699 17.54 -21.03 6.27
N ALA A 700 17.42 -22.02 7.17
CA ALA A 700 17.78 -23.40 6.86
C ALA A 700 16.77 -24.01 5.89
N ASN A 701 17.23 -24.95 5.06
CA ASN A 701 16.45 -25.70 4.07
C ASN A 701 15.74 -24.81 3.03
N THR A 702 16.33 -23.66 2.68
CA THR A 702 15.81 -22.79 1.63
C THR A 702 16.91 -22.31 0.69
N TRP A 703 16.53 -21.95 -0.54
CA TRP A 703 17.40 -21.26 -1.50
C TRP A 703 17.60 -19.79 -1.12
N THR A 704 18.81 -19.27 -1.32
CA THR A 704 19.17 -17.86 -1.20
C THR A 704 20.02 -17.45 -2.41
N GLU A 705 19.70 -16.34 -3.08
CA GLU A 705 20.60 -15.73 -4.07
C GLU A 705 21.68 -14.89 -3.35
N LEU A 706 22.94 -15.27 -3.54
CA LEU A 706 24.10 -14.57 -2.98
C LEU A 706 24.74 -13.68 -4.03
N THR A 707 25.08 -12.46 -3.65
CA THR A 707 25.68 -11.44 -4.53
C THR A 707 27.10 -11.13 -4.07
N TYR A 708 28.07 -11.20 -4.98
CA TYR A 708 29.50 -10.98 -4.71
C TYR A 708 30.05 -9.83 -5.58
N ASP A 709 30.15 -8.64 -5.00
CA ASP A 709 30.59 -7.42 -5.70
C ASP A 709 32.12 -7.39 -5.90
N PHE A 710 32.59 -7.31 -7.14
CA PHE A 710 34.01 -7.19 -7.45
C PHE A 710 34.35 -5.83 -8.03
N ALA A 711 35.37 -5.17 -7.47
CA ALA A 711 35.81 -3.88 -7.99
C ALA A 711 36.43 -4.02 -9.39
N PRO A 712 36.18 -3.05 -10.30
CA PRO A 712 36.81 -3.02 -11.62
C PRO A 712 38.33 -2.98 -11.50
N THR A 713 39.01 -3.76 -12.35
CA THR A 713 40.47 -3.81 -12.40
C THR A 713 40.95 -3.44 -13.81
N ALA A 714 42.01 -2.65 -13.94
CA ALA A 714 42.48 -2.13 -15.24
C ALA A 714 42.84 -3.21 -16.28
N THR A 715 43.03 -4.46 -15.84
CA THR A 715 43.20 -5.64 -16.71
C THR A 715 42.58 -6.85 -16.01
N PRO A 716 41.81 -7.71 -16.70
CA PRO A 716 41.26 -8.96 -16.16
C PRO A 716 42.33 -9.79 -15.43
N GLN A 717 42.03 -10.21 -14.19
CA GLN A 717 43.04 -10.80 -13.29
C GLN A 717 42.81 -12.29 -13.01
N PHE A 718 41.56 -12.72 -12.87
CA PHE A 718 41.19 -14.03 -12.32
C PHE A 718 40.48 -14.91 -13.34
N ASN A 719 40.79 -16.20 -13.35
CA ASN A 719 40.19 -17.19 -14.25
C ASN A 719 39.94 -18.52 -13.54
N LYS A 720 39.79 -18.49 -12.21
CA LYS A 720 39.39 -19.64 -11.40
C LYS A 720 38.40 -19.17 -10.33
N LEU A 721 37.29 -19.90 -10.18
CA LEU A 721 36.38 -19.78 -9.05
C LEU A 721 36.72 -20.87 -8.04
N VAL A 722 36.74 -20.53 -6.75
CA VAL A 722 36.91 -21.46 -5.63
C VAL A 722 35.80 -21.17 -4.62
N ILE A 723 34.93 -22.15 -4.39
CA ILE A 723 33.71 -21.99 -3.59
C ILE A 723 33.82 -22.84 -2.33
N PHE A 724 33.65 -22.19 -1.17
CA PHE A 724 33.64 -22.86 0.13
C PHE A 724 32.25 -22.77 0.74
N PHE A 725 31.61 -23.91 0.93
CA PHE A 725 30.33 -23.98 1.64
C PHE A 725 30.57 -24.17 3.13
N ASN A 726 29.87 -23.37 3.94
CA ASN A 726 30.03 -23.29 5.39
C ASN A 726 31.49 -23.08 5.81
N PHE A 727 32.05 -22.00 5.26
CA PHE A 727 33.46 -21.63 5.38
C PHE A 727 33.92 -21.55 6.84
N ASN A 728 35.12 -22.06 7.10
CA ASN A 728 35.76 -22.08 8.42
C ASN A 728 35.00 -22.93 9.48
N VAL A 729 34.07 -23.76 9.04
CA VAL A 729 33.34 -24.72 9.88
C VAL A 729 33.62 -26.14 9.40
N ALA A 730 33.88 -27.02 10.35
CA ALA A 730 34.08 -28.44 10.11
C ALA A 730 32.72 -29.16 10.13
N ASP A 731 32.16 -29.47 8.96
CA ASP A 731 30.95 -30.28 8.86
C ASP A 731 30.99 -31.27 7.68
N GLY A 732 29.98 -32.15 7.62
CA GLY A 732 29.79 -33.13 6.55
C GLY A 732 28.45 -32.94 5.86
N SER A 733 27.99 -31.69 5.79
CA SER A 733 26.68 -31.35 5.24
C SER A 733 26.70 -31.38 3.70
N THR A 734 25.52 -31.45 3.12
CA THR A 734 25.31 -31.34 1.66
C THR A 734 24.70 -29.98 1.35
N TYR A 735 25.19 -29.33 0.31
CA TYR A 735 24.70 -28.04 -0.19
C TYR A 735 24.30 -28.17 -1.65
N TYR A 736 23.35 -27.35 -2.08
CA TYR A 736 23.03 -27.21 -3.49
C TYR A 736 23.33 -25.79 -3.95
N PHE A 737 23.81 -25.64 -5.17
CA PHE A 737 24.15 -24.35 -5.74
C PHE A 737 23.87 -24.32 -7.23
N ASP A 738 23.56 -23.14 -7.73
CA ASP A 738 23.09 -22.93 -9.09
C ASP A 738 23.27 -21.49 -9.55
N ASP A 739 23.02 -21.23 -10.84
CA ASP A 739 23.01 -19.91 -11.45
C ASP A 739 24.23 -19.06 -11.11
N ILE A 740 25.43 -19.63 -11.33
CA ILE A 740 26.67 -18.87 -11.16
C ILE A 740 26.83 -17.96 -12.37
N MET A 741 26.52 -16.69 -12.20
CA MET A 741 26.47 -15.72 -13.29
C MET A 741 27.18 -14.42 -12.97
N VAL A 742 27.73 -13.75 -13.98
CA VAL A 742 28.14 -12.34 -13.84
C VAL A 742 26.90 -11.44 -13.83
N TYR A 743 26.91 -10.37 -13.03
CA TYR A 743 25.86 -9.34 -13.03
C TYR A 743 26.46 -7.94 -13.09
N GLY A 744 25.61 -6.94 -13.35
CA GLY A 744 26.01 -5.55 -13.53
C GLY A 744 26.32 -5.22 -14.98
N SER A 745 25.97 -4.01 -15.39
CA SER A 745 26.16 -3.57 -16.78
C SER A 745 27.60 -3.12 -17.05
N PRO A 746 28.09 -3.25 -18.29
CA PRO A 746 29.36 -2.68 -18.69
C PRO A 746 29.37 -1.17 -18.46
N GLY A 747 30.33 -0.70 -17.65
CA GLY A 747 30.49 0.72 -17.42
C GLY A 747 30.81 1.46 -18.73
N GLY A 748 29.89 2.35 -19.14
CA GLY A 748 30.19 3.48 -20.00
C GLY A 748 29.59 3.45 -21.40
N GLY A 749 28.39 4.01 -21.53
CA GLY A 749 27.93 4.68 -22.75
C GLY A 749 27.06 3.86 -23.69
N GLY A 750 25.80 3.66 -23.31
CA GLY A 750 24.72 3.27 -24.20
C GLY A 750 23.62 2.56 -23.43
N GLY A 751 22.45 3.23 -23.33
CA GLY A 751 21.10 2.77 -22.98
C GLY A 751 20.89 1.55 -22.07
N PRO A 752 19.99 1.61 -21.07
CA PRO A 752 19.55 0.39 -20.40
C PRO A 752 18.82 -0.48 -21.43
N THR A 753 19.19 -1.76 -21.50
CA THR A 753 18.48 -2.77 -22.29
C THR A 753 18.10 -3.93 -21.39
N GLY A 754 17.44 -3.63 -20.27
CA GLY A 754 16.54 -4.57 -19.62
C GLY A 754 15.15 -4.48 -20.28
N GLY A 755 14.31 -5.49 -20.10
CA GLY A 755 12.94 -5.52 -20.60
C GLY A 755 12.69 -6.45 -21.80
N ASN A 756 13.45 -7.56 -21.93
CA ASN A 756 13.27 -8.61 -22.97
C ASN A 756 13.22 -8.09 -24.43
N CYS A 757 13.65 -6.86 -24.67
CA CYS A 757 13.44 -6.16 -25.94
C CYS A 757 14.47 -6.59 -27.00
N THR A 758 14.16 -7.68 -27.70
CA THR A 758 15.05 -8.24 -28.74
C THR A 758 15.00 -7.52 -30.08
N THR A 759 14.03 -6.62 -30.29
CA THR A 759 13.79 -5.96 -31.60
C THR A 759 14.27 -4.50 -31.66
N GLY A 760 14.82 -3.98 -30.56
CA GLY A 760 15.26 -2.59 -30.39
C GLY A 760 14.12 -1.66 -29.98
N GLU A 761 14.43 -0.67 -29.14
CA GLU A 761 13.45 0.29 -28.62
C GLU A 761 12.77 1.10 -29.74
N VAL A 762 11.46 1.27 -29.64
CA VAL A 762 10.66 2.13 -30.52
C VAL A 762 10.00 3.25 -29.71
N ALA A 763 9.81 4.43 -30.30
CA ALA A 763 9.11 5.50 -29.62
C ALA A 763 7.63 5.14 -29.42
N ALA A 764 7.14 5.28 -28.19
CA ALA A 764 5.72 5.13 -27.86
C ALA A 764 4.85 6.07 -28.72
N SER A 765 3.83 5.51 -29.39
CA SER A 765 3.03 6.26 -30.37
C SER A 765 1.55 6.45 -29.99
N SER A 766 1.04 5.64 -29.07
CA SER A 766 -0.34 5.71 -28.53
C SER A 766 -0.37 5.15 -27.11
N LEU A 767 -1.40 5.50 -26.33
CA LEU A 767 -1.76 4.80 -25.09
C LEU A 767 -2.74 3.64 -25.40
N PRO A 768 -2.82 2.59 -24.58
CA PRO A 768 -2.05 2.34 -23.35
C PRO A 768 -0.57 1.98 -23.64
N LEU A 769 0.30 2.13 -22.63
CA LEU A 769 1.69 1.67 -22.66
C LEU A 769 1.94 0.67 -21.54
N ASP A 770 2.32 -0.54 -21.91
CA ASP A 770 2.75 -1.61 -21.00
C ASP A 770 4.24 -1.96 -21.18
N PHE A 771 4.94 -1.34 -22.15
CA PHE A 771 6.39 -1.44 -22.39
C PHE A 771 6.88 -2.83 -22.85
N GLU A 772 6.02 -3.84 -22.87
CA GLU A 772 6.30 -5.21 -23.31
C GLU A 772 6.56 -5.30 -24.82
N GLY A 773 6.07 -4.34 -25.60
CA GLY A 773 6.23 -4.26 -27.05
C GLY A 773 7.49 -3.55 -27.53
N CYS A 774 8.47 -3.30 -26.65
CA CYS A 774 9.65 -2.46 -26.89
C CYS A 774 9.36 -0.96 -27.10
N GLU A 775 8.13 -0.49 -26.92
CA GLU A 775 7.85 0.94 -26.92
C GLU A 775 8.43 1.62 -25.68
N THR A 776 8.98 2.82 -25.82
CA THR A 776 9.61 3.56 -24.72
C THR A 776 9.48 5.07 -24.89
N PHE A 777 9.91 5.82 -23.88
CA PHE A 777 10.13 7.26 -23.97
C PHE A 777 11.54 7.50 -24.53
N PRO A 778 11.68 8.07 -25.74
CA PRO A 778 13.00 8.16 -26.38
C PRO A 778 13.96 9.01 -25.56
N GLN A 779 15.13 8.45 -25.22
CA GLN A 779 16.17 9.14 -24.45
C GLN A 779 16.59 10.48 -25.08
N SER A 780 16.49 10.61 -26.41
CA SER A 780 16.76 11.87 -27.13
C SER A 780 15.81 13.02 -26.79
N LEU A 781 14.67 12.74 -26.17
CA LEU A 781 13.69 13.73 -25.74
C LEU A 781 13.84 14.12 -24.27
N ASN A 782 14.71 13.45 -23.50
CA ASN A 782 15.01 13.81 -22.12
C ASN A 782 15.47 15.27 -22.04
N PHE A 783 15.12 15.93 -20.95
CA PHE A 783 15.46 17.32 -20.72
C PHE A 783 15.95 17.51 -19.29
N GLY A 784 16.78 18.54 -19.11
CA GLY A 784 17.58 18.71 -17.89
C GLY A 784 18.79 17.77 -17.88
N ALA A 785 19.91 18.27 -17.37
CA ALA A 785 21.16 17.51 -17.31
C ALA A 785 21.14 16.50 -16.15
N GLY A 786 21.79 15.35 -16.37
CA GLY A 786 22.11 14.39 -15.31
C GLY A 786 21.28 13.11 -15.31
N LEU A 787 20.11 13.07 -15.97
CA LEU A 787 19.26 11.87 -15.99
C LEU A 787 19.58 10.90 -17.14
N THR A 788 19.20 9.64 -16.96
CA THR A 788 19.09 8.65 -18.03
C THR A 788 17.74 7.94 -17.98
N SER A 789 17.30 7.38 -19.11
CA SER A 789 16.07 6.61 -19.18
C SER A 789 16.16 5.57 -20.30
N GLY A 790 15.29 4.57 -20.24
CA GLY A 790 15.08 3.55 -21.27
C GLY A 790 14.30 2.37 -20.68
N LEU A 791 14.17 1.29 -21.44
CA LEU A 791 13.55 0.08 -20.92
C LEU A 791 14.48 -0.66 -19.96
N ASP A 792 13.89 -1.21 -18.91
CA ASP A 792 14.58 -2.04 -17.94
C ASP A 792 13.70 -3.23 -17.52
N ASP A 793 14.32 -4.24 -16.89
CA ASP A 793 13.57 -5.33 -16.29
C ASP A 793 12.75 -4.79 -15.10
N ASN A 794 11.53 -5.32 -14.91
CA ASN A 794 10.72 -4.95 -13.76
C ASN A 794 11.48 -5.26 -12.45
N PRO A 795 11.78 -4.26 -11.60
CA PRO A 795 12.58 -4.45 -10.38
C PRO A 795 11.86 -5.28 -9.30
N ASN A 796 10.54 -5.42 -9.42
CA ASN A 796 9.71 -6.23 -8.52
C ASN A 796 8.47 -6.73 -9.27
N PRO A 797 8.58 -7.86 -10.02
CA PRO A 797 7.49 -8.42 -10.82
C PRO A 797 6.49 -9.20 -9.94
N SER A 798 5.90 -8.51 -8.97
CA SER A 798 4.92 -9.08 -8.04
C SER A 798 3.86 -8.05 -7.62
N GLY A 799 2.81 -8.53 -6.94
CA GLY A 799 1.73 -7.67 -6.47
C GLY A 799 0.95 -7.04 -7.61
N ILE A 800 0.78 -5.71 -7.57
CA ILE A 800 -0.02 -4.99 -8.58
C ILE A 800 0.67 -4.89 -9.94
N ASN A 801 1.98 -5.13 -10.04
CA ASN A 801 2.70 -5.09 -11.30
C ASN A 801 3.52 -6.37 -11.53
N THR A 802 3.06 -7.22 -12.44
CA THR A 802 3.69 -8.50 -12.81
C THR A 802 4.33 -8.45 -14.20
N SER A 803 4.49 -7.27 -14.79
CA SER A 803 5.12 -7.07 -16.10
C SER A 803 6.59 -7.48 -16.09
N SER A 804 7.17 -7.67 -17.28
CA SER A 804 8.57 -8.03 -17.43
C SER A 804 9.45 -6.83 -17.78
N ALA A 805 8.90 -5.87 -18.53
CA ALA A 805 9.59 -4.68 -19.00
C ALA A 805 8.91 -3.42 -18.47
N VAL A 806 9.70 -2.43 -18.05
CA VAL A 806 9.19 -1.17 -17.51
C VAL A 806 10.01 0.00 -18.03
N LEU A 807 9.44 1.20 -18.04
CA LEU A 807 10.22 2.41 -18.31
C LEU A 807 11.00 2.79 -17.06
N MET A 808 12.32 2.71 -17.13
CA MET A 808 13.23 3.17 -16.08
C MET A 808 13.69 4.61 -16.35
N VAL A 809 13.74 5.40 -15.28
CA VAL A 809 14.30 6.75 -15.23
C VAL A 809 15.27 6.83 -14.05
N ASP A 810 16.56 6.92 -14.35
CA ASP A 810 17.59 7.13 -13.34
C ASP A 810 17.94 8.62 -13.25
N LYS A 811 17.73 9.22 -12.07
CA LYS A 811 18.02 10.62 -11.77
C LYS A 811 19.05 10.68 -10.63
N PRO A 812 20.36 10.61 -10.94
CA PRO A 812 21.42 10.57 -9.94
C PRO A 812 21.54 11.91 -9.17
N ALA A 813 22.22 11.86 -8.03
CA ALA A 813 22.48 13.05 -7.21
C ALA A 813 23.22 14.13 -8.01
N GLY A 814 22.81 15.40 -7.89
CA GLY A 814 23.35 16.51 -8.66
C GLY A 814 22.70 16.72 -10.03
N SER A 815 21.73 15.89 -10.42
CA SER A 815 20.85 16.17 -11.57
C SER A 815 20.08 17.47 -11.36
N GLU A 816 19.72 18.15 -12.46
CA GLU A 816 18.88 19.33 -12.38
C GLU A 816 17.51 18.97 -11.79
N PHE A 817 16.99 19.82 -10.90
CA PHE A 817 15.74 19.54 -10.19
C PHE A 817 14.55 19.35 -11.14
N PHE A 818 14.54 20.10 -12.26
CA PHE A 818 13.52 20.01 -13.30
C PHE A 818 13.77 18.92 -14.33
N ALA A 819 14.87 18.15 -14.22
CA ALA A 819 15.20 17.12 -15.19
C ALA A 819 14.10 16.03 -15.22
N GLY A 820 13.72 15.59 -16.42
CA GLY A 820 12.67 14.60 -16.62
C GLY A 820 12.67 13.99 -18.03
N VAL A 821 11.71 13.10 -18.23
CA VAL A 821 11.46 12.41 -19.51
C VAL A 821 10.19 12.92 -20.15
N GLN A 822 10.09 12.82 -21.47
CA GLN A 822 8.88 13.17 -22.20
C GLN A 822 8.74 12.32 -23.47
N ASN A 823 7.51 12.12 -23.90
CA ASN A 823 7.21 11.44 -25.17
C ASN A 823 6.16 12.19 -25.98
N ASN A 824 6.32 12.18 -27.31
CA ASN A 824 5.37 12.74 -28.26
C ASN A 824 4.50 11.61 -28.85
N PHE A 825 3.21 11.63 -28.56
CA PHE A 825 2.25 10.66 -29.08
C PHE A 825 1.73 11.09 -30.46
N GLY A 826 1.31 10.11 -31.26
CA GLY A 826 0.85 10.34 -32.64
C GLY A 826 -0.52 11.02 -32.74
N SER A 827 -1.29 11.03 -31.65
CA SER A 827 -2.60 11.66 -31.55
C SER A 827 -2.70 12.52 -30.29
N ASN A 828 -3.56 13.54 -30.34
CA ASN A 828 -3.88 14.32 -29.15
C ASN A 828 -4.61 13.44 -28.13
N PHE A 829 -4.32 13.65 -26.84
CA PHE A 829 -5.08 13.12 -25.73
C PHE A 829 -6.48 13.75 -25.72
N ASP A 830 -7.51 12.94 -25.47
CA ASP A 830 -8.85 13.47 -25.24
C ASP A 830 -8.97 13.94 -23.79
N LEU A 831 -8.63 15.20 -23.55
CA LEU A 831 -8.74 15.84 -22.23
C LEU A 831 -9.92 16.82 -22.18
N SER A 832 -10.93 16.59 -23.02
CA SER A 832 -12.11 17.45 -23.11
C SER A 832 -13.16 17.14 -22.05
N ASN A 833 -13.18 15.90 -21.55
CA ASN A 833 -14.00 15.47 -20.42
C ASN A 833 -13.18 15.58 -19.12
N PRO A 834 -13.65 16.31 -18.09
CA PRO A 834 -12.96 16.36 -16.79
C PRO A 834 -12.93 15.02 -16.05
N SER A 835 -13.71 14.00 -16.46
CA SER A 835 -13.60 12.64 -15.92
C SER A 835 -12.40 11.86 -16.47
N HIS A 836 -11.81 12.28 -17.60
CA HIS A 836 -10.65 11.58 -18.14
C HIS A 836 -9.42 11.77 -17.23
N GLU A 837 -8.89 10.66 -16.72
CA GLU A 837 -7.70 10.63 -15.87
C GLU A 837 -6.57 9.80 -16.49
N PHE A 838 -5.34 10.24 -16.25
CA PHE A 838 -4.18 9.38 -16.47
C PHE A 838 -4.07 8.44 -15.28
N ARG A 839 -3.87 7.16 -15.56
CA ARG A 839 -3.53 6.15 -14.57
C ARG A 839 -2.24 5.45 -14.96
N MET A 840 -1.37 5.19 -13.99
CA MET A 840 -0.12 4.46 -14.19
C MET A 840 0.36 3.82 -12.90
N LYS A 841 1.23 2.82 -13.02
CA LYS A 841 1.95 2.23 -11.89
C LYS A 841 3.33 2.87 -11.80
N ILE A 842 3.75 3.21 -10.58
CA ILE A 842 5.02 3.84 -10.29
C ILE A 842 5.74 3.06 -9.20
N TYR A 843 7.02 2.79 -9.41
CA TYR A 843 7.93 2.27 -8.39
C TYR A 843 9.03 3.30 -8.15
N SER A 844 9.22 3.70 -6.91
CA SER A 844 10.28 4.64 -6.52
C SER A 844 11.27 3.97 -5.59
N THR A 845 12.57 4.12 -5.82
CA THR A 845 13.58 3.68 -4.84
C THR A 845 13.67 4.59 -3.61
N LYS A 846 12.94 5.72 -3.60
CA LYS A 846 12.88 6.69 -2.51
C LYS A 846 11.46 6.85 -1.96
N PRO A 847 11.29 6.93 -0.62
CA PRO A 847 9.99 7.20 -0.02
C PRO A 847 9.65 8.69 -0.15
N ASN A 848 8.36 9.01 -0.03
CA ASN A 848 7.80 10.37 -0.12
C ASN A 848 8.27 11.15 -1.36
N THR A 849 8.38 10.46 -2.51
CA THR A 849 8.83 11.07 -3.76
C THR A 849 7.67 11.76 -4.44
N VAL A 850 7.84 13.05 -4.72
CA VAL A 850 6.85 13.84 -5.47
C VAL A 850 7.14 13.75 -6.97
N PHE A 851 6.16 13.32 -7.74
CA PHE A 851 6.20 13.28 -9.20
C PHE A 851 5.39 14.44 -9.75
N ARG A 852 5.98 15.16 -10.70
CA ARG A 852 5.32 16.25 -11.41
C ARG A 852 5.03 15.81 -12.85
N PHE A 853 3.75 15.83 -13.21
CA PHE A 853 3.26 15.49 -14.53
C PHE A 853 2.80 16.74 -15.27
N GLU A 854 3.09 16.81 -16.56
CA GLU A 854 2.64 17.89 -17.44
C GLU A 854 2.20 17.33 -18.79
N VAL A 855 1.27 18.03 -19.43
CA VAL A 855 0.98 17.84 -20.86
C VAL A 855 1.37 19.09 -21.65
N ALA A 856 1.85 18.88 -22.88
CA ALA A 856 2.33 19.97 -23.73
C ALA A 856 1.92 19.80 -25.20
N GLN A 857 2.04 20.91 -25.94
CA GLN A 857 1.76 21.06 -27.37
C GLN A 857 2.96 21.68 -28.12
N ASP A 858 2.94 21.67 -29.46
CA ASP A 858 3.93 22.39 -30.29
C ASP A 858 3.46 23.84 -30.54
N GLU A 859 4.22 24.81 -30.01
CA GLU A 859 4.06 26.29 -30.07
C GLU A 859 3.22 26.97 -28.95
N PRO A 860 3.80 27.92 -28.19
CA PRO A 860 3.27 28.41 -26.90
C PRO A 860 2.35 29.63 -27.03
N THR A 861 1.57 29.77 -28.09
CA THR A 861 0.60 30.90 -28.16
C THR A 861 -0.51 30.78 -27.10
N VAL A 862 -0.66 29.58 -26.54
CA VAL A 862 -1.54 29.25 -25.41
C VAL A 862 -0.67 28.47 -24.42
N GLY A 863 -0.62 28.90 -23.16
CA GLY A 863 0.20 28.24 -22.13
C GLY A 863 -0.16 26.76 -21.94
N ASN A 864 0.76 26.00 -21.33
CA ASN A 864 0.45 24.64 -20.86
C ASN A 864 -0.51 24.71 -19.65
N PRO A 865 -1.35 23.69 -19.42
CA PRO A 865 -2.14 23.62 -18.20
C PRO A 865 -1.25 23.55 -16.95
N PRO A 866 -1.79 23.86 -15.77
CA PRO A 866 -1.12 23.59 -14.51
C PRO A 866 -0.64 22.13 -14.42
N PRO A 867 0.57 21.88 -13.88
CA PRO A 867 1.05 20.53 -13.64
C PRO A 867 0.19 19.80 -12.60
N ALA A 868 0.10 18.47 -12.75
CA ALA A 868 -0.41 17.59 -11.71
C ALA A 868 0.75 17.07 -10.85
N PHE A 869 0.49 16.88 -9.55
CA PHE A 869 1.47 16.35 -8.61
C PHE A 869 0.90 15.12 -7.92
N VAL A 870 1.72 14.07 -7.82
CA VAL A 870 1.39 12.88 -7.05
C VAL A 870 2.58 12.54 -6.16
N THR A 871 2.30 12.19 -4.90
CA THR A 871 3.31 11.73 -3.96
C THR A 871 3.23 10.22 -3.82
N VAL A 872 4.33 9.53 -4.08
CA VAL A 872 4.49 8.11 -3.74
C VAL A 872 5.16 8.03 -2.37
N THR A 873 4.43 7.54 -1.37
CA THR A 873 4.86 7.52 0.04
C THR A 873 5.94 6.48 0.31
N ASP A 874 5.78 5.28 -0.25
CA ASP A 874 6.63 4.14 0.08
C ASP A 874 7.75 3.94 -0.95
N ALA A 875 8.92 3.53 -0.45
CA ALA A 875 10.03 3.13 -1.30
C ALA A 875 9.92 1.65 -1.66
N ASN A 876 10.38 1.29 -2.85
CA ASN A 876 10.54 -0.07 -3.33
C ASN A 876 9.24 -0.90 -3.43
N VAL A 877 8.11 -0.22 -3.58
CA VAL A 877 6.78 -0.81 -3.76
C VAL A 877 6.13 -0.19 -4.99
N TRP A 878 5.44 -1.02 -5.78
CA TRP A 878 4.60 -0.52 -6.87
C TRP A 878 3.36 0.16 -6.31
N THR A 879 3.10 1.38 -6.74
CA THR A 879 1.91 2.16 -6.37
C THR A 879 1.16 2.55 -7.65
N GLU A 880 -0.13 2.22 -7.74
CA GLU A 880 -0.98 2.74 -8.79
C GLU A 880 -1.40 4.17 -8.44
N VAL A 881 -1.25 5.08 -9.40
CA VAL A 881 -1.62 6.49 -9.23
C VAL A 881 -2.54 6.93 -10.34
N SER A 882 -3.49 7.81 -9.99
CA SER A 882 -4.34 8.51 -10.95
C SER A 882 -4.21 10.03 -10.77
N PHE A 883 -4.29 10.77 -11.87
CA PHE A 883 -4.34 12.24 -11.84
C PHE A 883 -5.03 12.83 -13.08
N THR A 884 -5.62 14.03 -12.89
CA THR A 884 -6.23 14.82 -13.96
C THR A 884 -5.50 16.14 -14.15
N PHE A 885 -5.63 16.74 -15.33
CA PHE A 885 -5.16 18.11 -15.60
C PHE A 885 -6.34 19.07 -15.52
N THR A 886 -6.23 20.10 -14.68
CA THR A 886 -7.27 21.10 -14.49
C THR A 886 -6.99 22.36 -15.30
N ALA A 887 -7.99 23.25 -15.42
CA ALA A 887 -7.86 24.57 -16.06
C ALA A 887 -7.28 24.53 -17.49
N MET A 888 -7.69 23.55 -18.29
CA MET A 888 -7.20 23.30 -19.66
C MET A 888 -7.42 24.51 -20.60
N PRO A 889 -6.36 25.14 -21.12
CA PRO A 889 -6.46 26.23 -22.09
C PRO A 889 -6.99 25.76 -23.46
N ALA A 890 -7.74 26.61 -24.17
CA ALA A 890 -8.19 26.33 -25.55
C ALA A 890 -7.11 26.70 -26.59
N PRO A 891 -6.79 25.90 -27.63
CA PRO A 891 -7.38 24.62 -28.05
C PRO A 891 -6.60 23.37 -27.59
N THR A 892 -7.33 22.26 -27.48
CA THR A 892 -7.05 20.97 -26.80
C THR A 892 -6.02 20.04 -27.46
N SER A 893 -4.97 20.57 -28.09
CA SER A 893 -4.01 19.77 -28.89
C SER A 893 -2.81 19.27 -28.09
N TYR A 894 -3.07 18.64 -26.95
CA TYR A 894 -2.04 18.07 -26.09
C TYR A 894 -1.71 16.66 -26.54
N PHE A 895 -0.47 16.42 -26.96
CA PHE A 895 -0.01 15.10 -27.42
C PHE A 895 1.32 14.69 -26.78
N ARG A 896 1.89 15.53 -25.91
CA ARG A 896 3.13 15.24 -25.19
C ARG A 896 2.83 15.00 -23.72
N LEU A 897 3.25 13.86 -23.18
CA LEU A 897 3.30 13.59 -21.74
C LEU A 897 4.71 13.85 -21.24
N VAL A 898 4.83 14.57 -20.13
CA VAL A 898 6.10 14.94 -19.49
C VAL A 898 6.07 14.46 -18.05
N ILE A 899 7.11 13.75 -17.63
CA ILE A 899 7.25 13.18 -16.29
C ILE A 899 8.55 13.70 -15.67
N LYS A 900 8.43 14.36 -14.51
CA LYS A 900 9.56 14.87 -13.73
C LYS A 900 9.55 14.20 -12.36
N PRO A 901 10.31 13.10 -12.17
CA PRO A 901 10.40 12.46 -10.87
C PRO A 901 11.19 13.34 -9.90
N ASP A 902 10.85 13.26 -8.62
CA ASP A 902 11.50 14.00 -7.51
C ASP A 902 11.50 15.52 -7.75
N ASN A 903 10.29 16.08 -7.94
CA ASN A 903 10.07 17.50 -8.19
C ASN A 903 8.88 18.04 -7.37
N ASP A 904 9.20 18.62 -6.21
CA ASP A 904 8.23 19.08 -5.19
C ASP A 904 7.86 20.57 -5.27
N GLN A 905 8.06 21.21 -6.44
CA GLN A 905 7.87 22.66 -6.69
C GLN A 905 8.96 23.61 -6.17
N THR A 906 9.86 23.19 -5.28
CA THR A 906 10.73 24.15 -4.55
C THR A 906 12.00 24.63 -5.28
N ASP A 907 12.17 24.33 -6.57
CA ASP A 907 13.41 24.59 -7.35
C ASP A 907 14.71 24.15 -6.62
N SER A 908 14.62 23.18 -5.70
CA SER A 908 15.73 22.73 -4.86
C SER A 908 16.62 21.72 -5.59
N PRO A 909 17.96 21.80 -5.52
CA PRO A 909 18.86 20.84 -6.14
C PRO A 909 18.64 19.40 -5.62
N ILE A 910 18.72 18.40 -6.50
CA ILE A 910 18.64 16.99 -6.11
C ILE A 910 19.89 16.61 -5.30
N THR A 911 19.72 16.44 -3.99
CA THR A 911 20.83 16.10 -3.07
C THR A 911 21.05 14.60 -2.93
N THR A 912 20.02 13.80 -3.20
CA THR A 912 20.05 12.33 -3.16
C THR A 912 19.33 11.81 -4.39
N GLY A 913 20.06 11.10 -5.26
CA GLY A 913 19.50 10.54 -6.49
C GLY A 913 18.55 9.38 -6.23
N GLY A 914 17.80 9.00 -7.26
CA GLY A 914 16.88 7.87 -7.22
C GLY A 914 16.65 7.31 -8.62
N THR A 915 16.10 6.10 -8.64
CA THR A 915 15.69 5.38 -9.85
C THR A 915 14.20 5.13 -9.74
N TYR A 916 13.48 5.43 -10.81
CA TYR A 916 12.03 5.42 -10.84
C TYR A 916 11.58 4.59 -12.03
N TYR A 917 10.58 3.73 -11.82
CA TYR A 917 10.05 2.87 -12.86
C TYR A 917 8.57 3.18 -13.06
N PHE A 918 8.14 3.15 -14.31
CA PHE A 918 6.78 3.46 -14.73
C PHE A 918 6.25 2.34 -15.60
N ASP A 919 4.97 2.02 -15.41
CA ASP A 919 4.31 0.98 -16.15
C ASP A 919 2.79 1.21 -16.27
N ASP A 920 2.13 0.48 -17.16
CA ASP A 920 0.69 0.50 -17.39
C ASP A 920 0.12 1.93 -17.53
N ILE A 921 0.76 2.77 -18.35
CA ILE A 921 0.33 4.15 -18.56
C ILE A 921 -0.91 4.14 -19.46
N VAL A 922 -2.04 4.56 -18.91
CA VAL A 922 -3.33 4.61 -19.60
C VAL A 922 -4.01 5.97 -19.43
N LEU A 923 -4.90 6.29 -20.37
CA LEU A 923 -5.87 7.39 -20.25
C LEU A 923 -7.25 6.75 -20.28
N ILE A 924 -8.03 6.93 -19.22
CA ILE A 924 -9.32 6.28 -18.99
C ILE A 924 -10.39 7.33 -18.68
N GLU A 925 -11.67 6.98 -18.87
CA GLU A 925 -12.85 7.83 -18.67
C GLU A 925 -13.56 7.61 -17.33
#